data_AF-A0A9X0MGD5-F1
#
_entry.id   AF-A0A9X0MGD5-F1
#
_cell.length_a   1.000
_cell.length_b   1.000
_cell.length_c   1.000
_cell.angle_alpha   90.00
_cell.angle_beta   90.00
_cell.angle_gamma   90.00
#
_symmetry.space_group_name_H-M   'P 1'
#
loop_
_entity.id
_entity.type
_entity.pdbx_description
1 polymer ?
#
loop_
_entity_poly.entity_id
_entity_poly.type
_entity_poly.pdbx_seq_one_letter_code
_entity_poly.pdbx_strand_id
1 'polypeptide(L)'
;VDIWGEIMERVEELVDQKIEKYVKDKALAELKGLGNALDVYQQSLEDWLENRNDARTRSVVSNQFIALDLNFVSSIPSFAVSGHEVLLLAVYAQAVNLHLLLLRDASIFGEEWGFTPGEISRFYNRQVQLTAEYSDYCVKWYKIGLDKLKGTTSKSWLNYHQFRREMTLLVLDLVALFPNYDTHMYPIETTAQLTRDVYTDPIAFNIVTSTGFCNPWSTHSGILFYEVENDVIRGPHLFDILSSVEINTRRGGIALNNDAYINYWSGHTLKYRRTADSTVTYAANYGRITSEKNSFALEDRDIFEINSTAANLANYYQKAYGVPGSWFHMVKRGTSSTTAYSYSKTHTTLQGCTQVYESSDEIPLDRTVPVAESYSHRLSHITSHSFSKISAKSYGSFPVFVWTHVSADLNNTIYPDKITQIPAVKGDEYYLGSSVVQGPGFTGGDLLKRDNPSGLGTFTVTVNGSLSQRYRARIRYASTTDVDISLYFKYGTLLGKGRFNKTMDNGTSLTYNTFKYASFTSDFQFPQTQNTISINVTNFSSGQEVYIDRIEFIPVDETYEAEQDLEAAKKAVNALFTSTKDGLKPGVTDYEVNQAANLVECLSDDLYPNEKRLLFDAVREAKRLSGARNLLQDPDFQEINGENGWTASTGIEIVEGDAVFKGRYLRLPGAREIDTETYPTYLYQKIDEGVLKPYTRYRLRGFVGSSQGLEIYTIRHQTNRIVKNVPDDLLPDVSPVNSDGSINRCSEQKYVNSRLEGENRSGDAHEFSLPIDIGELDYNENAGIWVGFKITDPEGYATLGNLELVEEGPLSGDALERLQREEQQWKLQMPKRCEETDRKYMAAKQAVDRLYVDYQDQQLNPNVEITDLTAAQNLTQSIPYVYNEMFPEIQGMNYTKFTELTNRLQQAWSLYDQQNAITNGDFRNELSNWNTASGVNVQKINNTSVLVIPNWDGQVSQQFTVQPNQRYVLRVTARKEGVGNGYVSIRDGGNQTETLTFSASDSDTNNAYNTQVSKTNGYNTNDMYNDQTGYITKTIKFIPYTDQVWIEMSETEGMFYIESVELIVDVV
;
A
#
# COMPACT_ATOMS: atom_id res chain seq x y z
N VAL A 1 -13.53 51.58 -21.15
CA VAL A 1 -12.14 51.53 -21.64
C VAL A 1 -11.76 50.06 -21.70
N ASP A 2 -11.11 49.61 -22.76
CA ASP A 2 -10.77 48.19 -22.97
C ASP A 2 -9.43 47.89 -22.28
N ILE A 3 -9.48 47.23 -21.12
CA ILE A 3 -8.32 46.94 -20.25
C ILE A 3 -7.24 46.17 -21.04
N TRP A 4 -7.63 45.29 -21.95
CA TRP A 4 -6.69 44.53 -22.78
C TRP A 4 -5.88 45.44 -23.71
N GLY A 5 -6.53 46.46 -24.28
CA GLY A 5 -5.89 47.48 -25.11
C GLY A 5 -4.86 48.28 -24.32
N GLU A 6 -5.18 48.66 -23.09
CA GLU A 6 -4.27 49.40 -22.19
C GLU A 6 -3.04 48.56 -21.83
N ILE A 7 -3.21 47.27 -21.51
CA ILE A 7 -2.09 46.37 -21.22
C ILE A 7 -1.15 46.26 -22.43
N MET A 8 -1.71 46.07 -23.64
CA MET A 8 -0.89 46.01 -24.86
C MET A 8 -0.15 47.33 -25.11
N GLU A 9 -0.83 48.47 -24.95
CA GLU A 9 -0.23 49.80 -25.13
C GLU A 9 0.87 50.07 -24.12
N ARG A 10 0.70 49.64 -22.87
CA ARG A 10 1.73 49.75 -21.84
C ARG A 10 2.99 49.01 -22.24
N VAL A 11 2.88 47.78 -22.73
CA VAL A 11 4.06 47.02 -23.16
C VAL A 11 4.70 47.62 -24.43
N GLU A 12 3.88 48.08 -25.39
CA GLU A 12 4.37 48.82 -26.58
C GLU A 12 5.23 50.04 -26.19
N GLU A 13 4.79 50.82 -25.20
CA GLU A 13 5.53 51.97 -24.67
C GLU A 13 6.83 51.56 -23.99
N LEU A 14 6.81 50.49 -23.19
CA LEU A 14 8.00 50.01 -22.46
C LEU A 14 9.12 49.55 -23.38
N VAL A 15 8.80 48.99 -24.55
CA VAL A 15 9.80 48.49 -25.51
C VAL A 15 9.99 49.36 -26.74
N ASP A 16 9.27 50.48 -26.86
CA ASP A 16 9.28 51.40 -28.00
C ASP A 16 9.05 50.69 -29.35
N GLN A 17 8.09 49.76 -29.37
CA GLN A 17 7.69 49.00 -30.57
C GLN A 17 6.16 48.92 -30.64
N LYS A 18 5.63 48.72 -31.85
CA LYS A 18 4.19 48.59 -32.08
C LYS A 18 3.83 47.19 -32.51
N ILE A 19 2.70 46.71 -32.00
CA ILE A 19 2.06 45.49 -32.47
C ILE A 19 1.46 45.79 -33.84
N GLU A 20 1.68 44.89 -34.80
CA GLU A 20 1.02 45.00 -36.10
C GLU A 20 -0.50 45.08 -35.93
N LYS A 21 -1.13 46.02 -36.65
CA LYS A 21 -2.56 46.31 -36.47
C LYS A 21 -3.44 45.06 -36.55
N TYR A 22 -3.20 44.19 -37.53
CA TYR A 22 -3.96 42.95 -37.67
C TYR A 22 -3.79 42.01 -36.47
N VAL A 23 -2.56 41.89 -35.93
CA VAL A 23 -2.27 41.07 -34.75
C VAL A 23 -2.97 41.65 -33.52
N LYS A 24 -2.89 42.97 -33.31
CA LYS A 24 -3.56 43.66 -32.19
C LYS A 24 -5.09 43.51 -32.28
N ASP A 25 -5.69 43.83 -33.43
CA ASP A 25 -7.13 43.75 -33.65
C ASP A 25 -7.64 42.31 -33.47
N LYS A 26 -6.89 41.31 -33.96
CA LYS A 26 -7.23 39.89 -33.75
C LYS A 26 -7.15 39.51 -32.27
N ALA A 27 -6.06 39.84 -31.58
CA ALA A 27 -5.89 39.51 -30.17
C ALA A 27 -7.01 40.11 -29.30
N LEU A 28 -7.39 41.37 -29.53
CA LEU A 28 -8.50 42.02 -28.82
C LEU A 28 -9.85 41.34 -29.11
N ALA A 29 -10.10 40.95 -30.36
CA ALA A 29 -11.32 40.23 -30.72
C ALA A 29 -11.42 38.86 -30.02
N GLU A 30 -10.32 38.11 -29.96
CA GLU A 30 -10.23 36.83 -29.26
C GLU A 30 -10.45 36.99 -27.74
N LEU A 31 -9.81 37.98 -27.11
CA LEU A 31 -9.99 38.28 -25.67
C LEU A 31 -11.43 38.66 -25.33
N LYS A 32 -12.07 39.47 -26.19
CA LYS A 32 -13.49 39.79 -26.05
C LYS A 32 -14.37 38.53 -26.16
N GLY A 33 -14.04 37.64 -27.10
CA GLY A 33 -14.72 36.35 -27.25
C GLY A 33 -14.58 35.47 -26.01
N LEU A 34 -13.36 35.35 -25.48
CA LEU A 34 -13.08 34.61 -24.24
C LEU A 34 -13.81 35.21 -23.03
N GLY A 35 -13.82 36.54 -22.88
CA GLY A 35 -14.55 37.21 -21.81
C GLY A 35 -16.05 36.90 -21.83
N ASN A 36 -16.68 37.04 -23.00
CA ASN A 36 -18.10 36.69 -23.16
C ASN A 36 -18.37 35.19 -22.88
N ALA A 37 -17.47 34.30 -23.28
CA ALA A 37 -17.62 32.86 -23.04
C ALA A 37 -17.42 32.51 -21.55
N LEU A 38 -16.51 33.22 -20.87
CA LEU A 38 -16.30 33.09 -19.42
C LEU A 38 -17.55 33.55 -18.65
N ASP A 39 -18.17 34.67 -19.04
CA ASP A 39 -19.44 35.14 -18.43
C ASP A 39 -20.55 34.09 -18.56
N VAL A 40 -20.66 33.43 -19.72
CA VAL A 40 -21.64 32.35 -19.96
C VAL A 40 -21.36 31.12 -19.10
N TYR A 41 -20.09 30.72 -18.97
CA TYR A 41 -19.68 29.63 -18.08
C TYR A 41 -19.97 29.99 -16.63
N GLN A 42 -19.61 31.19 -16.17
CA GLN A 42 -19.82 31.64 -14.81
C GLN A 42 -21.30 31.65 -14.44
N GLN A 43 -22.17 32.18 -15.31
CA GLN A 43 -23.62 32.13 -15.09
C GLN A 43 -24.12 30.68 -14.99
N SER A 44 -23.64 29.80 -15.85
CA SER A 44 -24.02 28.37 -15.82
C SER A 44 -23.53 27.67 -14.55
N LEU A 45 -22.37 28.06 -14.04
CA LEU A 45 -21.80 27.58 -12.79
C LEU A 45 -22.65 28.06 -11.60
N GLU A 46 -23.02 29.34 -11.57
CA GLU A 46 -23.90 29.92 -10.54
C GLU A 46 -25.27 29.23 -10.51
N ASP A 47 -25.91 29.06 -11.68
CA ASP A 47 -27.19 28.35 -11.81
C ASP A 47 -27.11 26.90 -11.29
N TRP A 48 -25.99 26.20 -11.53
CA TRP A 48 -25.78 24.84 -11.01
C TRP A 48 -25.47 24.84 -9.51
N LEU A 49 -24.72 25.81 -9.00
CA LEU A 49 -24.41 25.94 -7.57
C LEU A 49 -25.67 26.19 -6.73
N GLU A 50 -26.66 26.92 -7.26
CA GLU A 50 -27.95 27.13 -6.60
C GLU A 50 -28.76 25.83 -6.43
N ASN A 51 -28.63 24.88 -7.37
CA ASN A 51 -29.28 23.57 -7.30
C ASN A 51 -28.45 22.46 -7.96
N ARG A 52 -27.52 21.89 -7.18
CA ARG A 52 -26.55 20.88 -7.65
C ARG A 52 -27.17 19.57 -8.16
N ASN A 53 -28.42 19.29 -7.78
CA ASN A 53 -29.14 18.07 -8.16
C ASN A 53 -29.92 18.18 -9.48
N ASP A 54 -30.03 19.37 -10.08
CA ASP A 54 -30.73 19.54 -11.35
C ASP A 54 -29.88 18.99 -12.52
N ALA A 55 -30.39 17.93 -13.15
CA ALA A 55 -29.74 17.29 -14.29
C ALA A 55 -29.54 18.23 -15.49
N ARG A 56 -30.41 19.24 -15.65
CA ARG A 56 -30.32 20.21 -16.74
C ARG A 56 -29.18 21.19 -16.51
N THR A 57 -29.13 21.86 -15.36
CA THR A 57 -28.05 22.83 -15.06
C THR A 57 -26.71 22.12 -15.04
N ARG A 58 -26.64 20.90 -14.49
CA ARG A 58 -25.45 20.02 -14.54
C ARG A 58 -24.97 19.76 -15.98
N SER A 59 -25.87 19.39 -16.89
CA SER A 59 -25.51 19.16 -18.30
C SER A 59 -25.11 20.44 -19.04
N VAL A 60 -25.66 21.60 -18.64
CA VAL A 60 -25.31 22.88 -19.27
C VAL A 60 -23.90 23.29 -18.84
N VAL A 61 -23.60 23.31 -17.54
CA VAL A 61 -22.29 23.73 -17.03
C VAL A 61 -21.16 22.85 -17.57
N SER A 62 -21.36 21.53 -17.67
CA SER A 62 -20.35 20.61 -18.23
C SER A 62 -20.05 20.88 -19.70
N ASN A 63 -21.08 21.17 -20.51
CA ASN A 63 -20.92 21.55 -21.92
C ASN A 63 -20.26 22.92 -22.08
N GLN A 64 -20.61 23.90 -21.24
CA GLN A 64 -19.99 25.23 -21.29
C GLN A 64 -18.53 25.19 -20.88
N PHE A 65 -18.18 24.38 -19.87
CA PHE A 65 -16.80 24.11 -19.50
C PHE A 65 -15.98 23.57 -20.69
N ILE A 66 -16.46 22.51 -21.35
CA ILE A 66 -15.76 21.91 -22.50
C ILE A 66 -15.59 22.93 -23.64
N ALA A 67 -16.66 23.68 -23.95
CA ALA A 67 -16.62 24.70 -24.99
C ALA A 67 -15.60 25.81 -24.66
N LEU A 68 -15.55 26.24 -23.40
CA LEU A 68 -14.64 27.29 -22.96
C LEU A 68 -13.17 26.82 -22.95
N ASP A 69 -12.88 25.60 -22.51
CA ASP A 69 -11.55 24.96 -22.63
C ASP A 69 -11.07 24.98 -24.09
N LEU A 70 -11.92 24.54 -25.03
CA LEU A 70 -11.61 24.57 -26.46
C LEU A 70 -11.39 25.99 -27.00
N ASN A 71 -12.18 26.97 -26.53
CA ASN A 71 -11.99 28.37 -26.91
C ASN A 71 -10.61 28.87 -26.45
N PHE A 72 -10.22 28.65 -25.19
CA PHE A 72 -8.89 29.01 -24.70
C PHE A 72 -7.77 28.37 -25.51
N VAL A 73 -7.87 27.06 -25.78
CA VAL A 73 -6.89 26.32 -26.59
C VAL A 73 -6.74 26.95 -27.98
N SER A 74 -7.84 27.38 -28.60
CA SER A 74 -7.84 27.99 -29.94
C SER A 74 -7.33 29.44 -29.96
N SER A 75 -7.59 30.21 -28.91
CA SER A 75 -7.30 31.65 -28.85
C SER A 75 -5.90 31.97 -28.32
N ILE A 76 -5.34 31.18 -27.39
CA ILE A 76 -4.01 31.43 -26.80
C ILE A 76 -2.89 31.66 -27.83
N PRO A 77 -2.80 30.92 -28.96
CA PRO A 77 -1.80 31.19 -30.00
C PRO A 77 -1.87 32.61 -30.59
N SER A 78 -3.02 33.27 -30.56
CA SER A 78 -3.18 34.66 -31.00
C SER A 78 -2.50 35.67 -30.05
N PHE A 79 -2.14 35.26 -28.83
CA PHE A 79 -1.38 36.06 -27.86
C PHE A 79 0.12 35.70 -27.86
N ALA A 80 0.54 34.77 -28.72
CA ALA A 80 1.89 34.25 -28.84
C ALA A 80 2.42 34.34 -30.29
N VAL A 81 1.91 35.31 -31.06
CA VAL A 81 2.24 35.49 -32.48
C VAL A 81 3.73 35.79 -32.65
N SER A 82 4.36 35.11 -33.61
CA SER A 82 5.78 35.27 -33.87
C SER A 82 6.17 36.72 -34.19
N GLY A 83 7.24 37.20 -33.58
CA GLY A 83 7.71 38.59 -33.67
C GLY A 83 7.04 39.54 -32.68
N HIS A 84 5.96 39.11 -32.02
CA HIS A 84 5.15 39.92 -31.11
C HIS A 84 5.08 39.34 -29.69
N GLU A 85 5.84 38.28 -29.40
CA GLU A 85 5.73 37.53 -28.15
C GLU A 85 6.02 38.39 -26.91
N VAL A 86 7.02 39.28 -26.97
CA VAL A 86 7.32 40.22 -25.88
C VAL A 86 6.19 41.23 -25.70
N LEU A 87 5.64 41.76 -26.80
CA LEU A 87 4.61 42.80 -26.79
C LEU A 87 3.26 42.28 -26.26
N LEU A 88 2.96 41.01 -26.51
CA LEU A 88 1.71 40.36 -26.08
C LEU A 88 1.86 39.61 -24.75
N LEU A 89 3.05 39.59 -24.14
CA LEU A 89 3.36 38.71 -23.00
C LEU A 89 2.46 38.93 -21.78
N ALA A 90 2.14 40.18 -21.46
CA ALA A 90 1.27 40.50 -20.34
C ALA A 90 -0.16 39.97 -20.56
N VAL A 91 -0.68 40.12 -21.78
CA VAL A 91 -1.99 39.58 -22.18
C VAL A 91 -1.97 38.05 -22.19
N TYR A 92 -0.90 37.45 -22.72
CA TYR A 92 -0.70 36.01 -22.70
C TYR A 92 -0.77 35.46 -21.27
N ALA A 93 -0.02 36.06 -20.33
CA ALA A 93 0.03 35.64 -18.93
C ALA A 93 -1.34 35.66 -18.26
N GLN A 94 -2.14 36.71 -18.48
CA GLN A 94 -3.50 36.82 -17.96
C GLN A 94 -4.45 35.79 -18.59
N ALA A 95 -4.37 35.56 -19.91
CA ALA A 95 -5.20 34.58 -20.59
C ALA A 95 -4.90 33.15 -20.13
N VAL A 96 -3.63 32.78 -20.00
CA VAL A 96 -3.24 31.44 -19.54
C VAL A 96 -3.54 31.21 -18.06
N ASN A 97 -3.49 32.25 -17.24
CA ASN A 97 -3.94 32.20 -15.85
C ASN A 97 -5.41 31.77 -15.75
N LEU A 98 -6.28 32.42 -16.53
CA LEU A 98 -7.71 32.08 -16.58
C LEU A 98 -7.93 30.65 -17.09
N HIS A 99 -7.14 30.21 -18.08
CA HIS A 99 -7.21 28.84 -18.58
C HIS A 99 -6.83 27.80 -17.51
N LEU A 100 -5.76 28.03 -16.74
CA LEU A 100 -5.36 27.12 -15.66
C LEU A 100 -6.38 27.09 -14.51
N LEU A 101 -7.00 28.23 -14.19
CA LEU A 101 -8.10 28.32 -13.22
C LEU A 101 -9.34 27.57 -13.70
N LEU A 102 -9.68 27.69 -14.99
CA LEU A 102 -10.78 26.90 -15.56
C LEU A 102 -10.50 25.41 -15.44
N LEU A 103 -9.32 24.94 -15.89
CA LEU A 103 -8.96 23.52 -15.82
C LEU A 103 -8.97 22.97 -14.39
N ARG A 104 -8.64 23.80 -13.39
CA ARG A 104 -8.76 23.45 -11.97
C ARG A 104 -10.19 23.06 -11.61
N ASP A 105 -11.17 23.79 -12.11
CA ASP A 105 -12.58 23.55 -11.78
C ASP A 105 -13.05 22.16 -12.24
N ALA A 106 -12.45 21.58 -13.28
CA ALA A 106 -12.71 20.19 -13.68
C ALA A 106 -12.26 19.17 -12.63
N SER A 107 -11.15 19.45 -11.94
CA SER A 107 -10.65 18.61 -10.85
C SER A 107 -11.49 18.75 -9.59
N ILE A 108 -12.11 19.91 -9.36
CA ILE A 108 -12.95 20.18 -8.17
C ILE A 108 -14.39 19.68 -8.38
N PHE A 109 -15.00 20.01 -9.52
CA PHE A 109 -16.44 19.80 -9.75
C PHE A 109 -16.75 18.77 -10.84
N GLY A 110 -15.75 18.26 -11.57
CA GLY A 110 -15.97 17.44 -12.77
C GLY A 110 -16.77 16.17 -12.50
N GLU A 111 -16.59 15.53 -11.35
CA GLU A 111 -17.39 14.36 -10.95
C GLU A 111 -18.87 14.73 -10.75
N GLU A 112 -19.14 15.84 -10.05
CA GLU A 112 -20.51 16.33 -9.84
C GLU A 112 -21.17 16.77 -11.15
N TRP A 113 -20.38 17.22 -12.13
CA TRP A 113 -20.83 17.54 -13.48
C TRP A 113 -21.10 16.31 -14.36
N GLY A 114 -20.71 15.12 -13.90
CA GLY A 114 -20.92 13.85 -14.59
C GLY A 114 -19.79 13.44 -15.54
N PHE A 115 -18.60 14.05 -15.43
CA PHE A 115 -17.41 13.57 -16.15
C PHE A 115 -16.93 12.24 -15.57
N THR A 116 -16.43 11.37 -16.44
CA THR A 116 -15.82 10.10 -16.04
C THR A 116 -14.46 10.35 -15.37
N PRO A 117 -13.97 9.43 -14.50
CA PRO A 117 -12.63 9.55 -13.91
C PRO A 117 -11.51 9.70 -14.95
N GLY A 118 -11.66 9.09 -16.13
CA GLY A 118 -10.72 9.21 -17.24
C GLY A 118 -10.71 10.60 -17.91
N GLU A 119 -11.86 11.29 -17.93
CA GLU A 119 -11.95 12.67 -18.43
C GLU A 119 -11.35 13.66 -17.44
N ILE A 120 -11.70 13.54 -16.15
CA ILE A 120 -11.12 14.36 -15.07
C ILE A 120 -9.60 14.22 -15.07
N SER A 121 -9.09 12.99 -15.12
CA SER A 121 -7.64 12.72 -15.22
C SER A 121 -7.00 13.37 -16.45
N ARG A 122 -7.72 13.43 -17.58
CA ARG A 122 -7.22 14.07 -18.81
C ARG A 122 -7.14 15.59 -18.66
N PHE A 123 -8.12 16.23 -18.03
CA PHE A 123 -8.08 17.66 -17.75
C PHE A 123 -6.99 18.00 -16.75
N TYR A 124 -6.87 17.25 -15.66
CA TYR A 124 -5.82 17.41 -14.67
C TYR A 124 -4.41 17.26 -15.28
N ASN A 125 -4.15 16.17 -16.03
CA ASN A 125 -2.85 15.96 -16.67
C ASN A 125 -2.49 17.09 -17.64
N ARG A 126 -3.49 17.62 -18.36
CA ARG A 126 -3.32 18.78 -19.24
C ARG A 126 -3.01 20.05 -18.44
N GLN A 127 -3.69 20.29 -17.33
CA GLN A 127 -3.44 21.41 -16.45
C GLN A 127 -1.99 21.40 -15.95
N VAL A 128 -1.51 20.27 -15.43
CA VAL A 128 -0.12 20.11 -14.95
C VAL A 128 0.89 20.36 -16.07
N GLN A 129 0.65 19.81 -17.26
CA GLN A 129 1.50 20.05 -18.43
C GLN A 129 1.54 21.53 -18.82
N LEU A 130 0.37 22.16 -18.94
CA LEU A 130 0.23 23.55 -19.34
C LEU A 130 0.81 24.51 -18.31
N THR A 131 0.70 24.23 -17.01
CA THR A 131 1.35 25.01 -15.97
C THR A 131 2.86 25.11 -16.21
N ALA A 132 3.51 24.02 -16.61
CA ALA A 132 4.93 24.03 -16.94
C ALA A 132 5.21 24.84 -18.23
N GLU A 133 4.46 24.56 -19.30
CA GLU A 133 4.64 25.22 -20.61
C GLU A 133 4.42 26.74 -20.52
N TYR A 134 3.34 27.17 -19.86
CA TYR A 134 2.99 28.58 -19.68
C TYR A 134 4.00 29.32 -18.81
N SER A 135 4.47 28.69 -17.73
CA SER A 135 5.50 29.27 -16.87
C SER A 135 6.80 29.49 -17.63
N ASP A 136 7.28 28.47 -18.34
CA ASP A 136 8.53 28.53 -19.10
C ASP A 136 8.43 29.53 -20.28
N TYR A 137 7.28 29.60 -20.95
CA TYR A 137 7.03 30.59 -22.01
C TYR A 137 7.11 32.02 -21.47
N CYS A 138 6.41 32.30 -20.35
CA CYS A 138 6.39 33.63 -19.74
C CYS A 138 7.80 34.07 -19.32
N VAL A 139 8.53 33.20 -18.63
CA VAL A 139 9.89 33.50 -18.16
C VAL A 139 10.87 33.68 -19.32
N LYS A 140 10.77 32.85 -20.37
CA LYS A 140 11.61 32.97 -21.57
C LYS A 140 11.44 34.34 -22.23
N TRP A 141 10.21 34.74 -22.52
CA TRP A 141 9.96 35.98 -23.24
C TRP A 141 10.13 37.23 -22.38
N TYR A 142 9.92 37.13 -21.07
CA TYR A 142 10.33 38.17 -20.13
C TYR A 142 11.85 38.41 -20.23
N LYS A 143 12.67 37.35 -20.13
CA LYS A 143 14.13 37.46 -20.22
C LYS A 143 14.59 38.02 -21.56
N ILE A 144 14.03 37.53 -22.67
CA ILE A 144 14.34 38.06 -24.01
C ILE A 144 13.94 39.53 -24.15
N GLY A 145 12.76 39.92 -23.64
CA GLY A 145 12.31 41.32 -23.67
C GLY A 145 13.21 42.22 -22.85
N LEU A 146 13.58 41.79 -21.65
CA LEU A 146 14.46 42.52 -20.76
C LEU A 146 15.87 42.69 -21.37
N ASP A 147 16.46 41.62 -21.90
CA ASP A 147 17.79 41.65 -22.51
C ASP A 147 17.85 42.57 -23.74
N LYS A 148 16.77 42.69 -24.52
CA LYS A 148 16.68 43.61 -25.66
C LYS A 148 16.79 45.08 -25.25
N LEU A 149 16.40 45.43 -24.03
CA LEU A 149 16.45 46.81 -23.52
C LEU A 149 17.78 47.16 -22.87
N LYS A 150 18.67 46.18 -22.69
CA LYS A 150 19.98 46.39 -22.10
C LYS A 150 20.82 47.32 -22.98
N GLY A 151 21.44 48.32 -22.37
CA GLY A 151 22.25 49.32 -23.07
C GLY A 151 23.40 49.85 -22.24
N THR A 152 23.91 51.02 -22.58
CA THR A 152 25.10 51.63 -21.94
C THR A 152 24.81 52.98 -21.27
N THR A 153 23.63 53.54 -21.49
CA THR A 153 23.24 54.88 -21.02
C THR A 153 22.23 54.82 -19.87
N SER A 154 22.10 55.92 -19.11
CA SER A 154 21.04 56.09 -18.11
C SER A 154 19.64 56.01 -18.70
N LYS A 155 19.41 56.52 -19.93
CA LYS A 155 18.12 56.36 -20.63
C LYS A 155 17.79 54.89 -20.89
N SER A 156 18.74 54.11 -21.43
CA SER A 156 18.53 52.68 -21.64
C SER A 156 18.33 51.92 -20.33
N TRP A 157 19.01 52.34 -19.25
CA TRP A 157 18.81 51.75 -17.92
C TRP A 157 17.40 51.99 -17.39
N LEU A 158 16.87 53.20 -17.55
CA LEU A 158 15.52 53.54 -17.12
C LEU A 158 14.48 52.67 -17.85
N ASN A 159 14.57 52.54 -19.17
CA ASN A 159 13.65 51.69 -19.94
C ASN A 159 13.75 50.21 -19.54
N TYR A 160 14.99 49.69 -19.41
CA TYR A 160 15.27 48.34 -18.93
C TYR A 160 14.64 48.07 -17.56
N HIS A 161 14.82 49.03 -16.64
CA HIS A 161 14.30 48.93 -15.28
C HIS A 161 12.77 48.99 -15.22
N GLN A 162 12.14 49.91 -15.96
CA GLN A 162 10.69 50.03 -16.03
C GLN A 162 10.07 48.74 -16.56
N PHE A 163 10.61 48.17 -17.64
CA PHE A 163 10.17 46.86 -18.15
C PHE A 163 10.31 45.76 -17.09
N ARG A 164 11.44 45.70 -16.38
CA ARG A 164 11.64 44.75 -15.27
C ARG A 164 10.54 44.87 -14.21
N ARG A 165 10.22 46.08 -13.74
CA ARG A 165 9.16 46.29 -12.73
C ARG A 165 7.81 45.86 -13.28
N GLU A 166 7.39 46.45 -14.38
CA GLU A 166 6.03 46.31 -14.92
C GLU A 166 5.74 44.85 -15.29
N MET A 167 6.69 44.18 -15.95
CA MET A 167 6.51 42.78 -16.33
C MET A 167 6.67 41.82 -15.15
N THR A 168 7.34 42.22 -14.06
CA THR A 168 7.28 41.44 -12.81
C THR A 168 5.85 41.46 -12.26
N LEU A 169 5.23 42.64 -12.17
CA LEU A 169 3.88 42.81 -11.64
C LEU A 169 2.80 42.20 -12.54
N LEU A 170 2.92 42.35 -13.86
CA LEU A 170 1.91 41.91 -14.82
C LEU A 170 2.05 40.43 -15.26
N VAL A 171 3.24 39.83 -15.09
CA VAL A 171 3.55 38.48 -15.58
C VAL A 171 4.12 37.58 -14.49
N LEU A 172 5.29 37.92 -13.94
CA LEU A 172 6.05 36.96 -13.10
C LEU A 172 5.36 36.67 -11.76
N ASP A 173 4.73 37.67 -11.15
CA ASP A 173 3.97 37.51 -9.91
C ASP A 173 2.81 36.52 -10.10
N LEU A 174 2.16 36.55 -11.26
CA LEU A 174 1.08 35.63 -11.61
C LEU A 174 1.59 34.22 -11.88
N VAL A 175 2.68 34.11 -12.66
CA VAL A 175 3.33 32.83 -12.97
C VAL A 175 3.80 32.10 -11.71
N ALA A 176 4.26 32.84 -10.70
CA ALA A 176 4.66 32.26 -9.41
C ALA A 176 3.50 31.57 -8.66
N LEU A 177 2.24 31.91 -8.98
CA LEU A 177 1.04 31.34 -8.35
C LEU A 177 0.48 30.13 -9.11
N PHE A 178 0.84 29.91 -10.38
CA PHE A 178 0.32 28.81 -11.19
C PHE A 178 0.42 27.42 -10.53
N PRO A 179 1.50 27.05 -9.80
CA PRO A 179 1.56 25.75 -9.12
C PRO A 179 0.40 25.52 -8.13
N ASN A 180 -0.15 26.58 -7.55
CA ASN A 180 -1.18 26.48 -6.51
C ASN A 180 -2.56 26.11 -7.08
N TYR A 181 -2.70 26.03 -8.42
CA TYR A 181 -3.92 25.58 -9.08
C TYR A 181 -3.99 24.06 -9.24
N ASP A 182 -2.93 23.34 -8.90
CA ASP A 182 -2.92 21.87 -8.83
C ASP A 182 -3.64 21.43 -7.54
N THR A 183 -4.88 20.96 -7.68
CA THR A 183 -5.71 20.54 -6.54
C THR A 183 -5.25 19.24 -5.88
N HIS A 184 -4.46 18.41 -6.59
CA HIS A 184 -3.89 17.19 -6.00
C HIS A 184 -2.71 17.54 -5.10
N MET A 185 -1.94 18.58 -5.47
CA MET A 185 -0.85 19.08 -4.65
C MET A 185 -1.32 20.04 -3.56
N TYR A 186 -2.38 20.81 -3.82
CA TYR A 186 -2.93 21.83 -2.93
C TYR A 186 -4.46 21.67 -2.78
N PRO A 187 -4.92 20.63 -2.06
CA PRO A 187 -6.34 20.31 -1.93
C PRO A 187 -7.13 21.28 -1.03
N ILE A 188 -6.42 22.03 -0.18
CA ILE A 188 -6.98 23.03 0.73
C ILE A 188 -6.35 24.41 0.46
N GLU A 189 -6.90 25.44 1.10
CA GLU A 189 -6.39 26.80 0.97
C GLU A 189 -4.87 26.86 1.25
N THR A 190 -4.15 27.62 0.41
CA THR A 190 -2.69 27.70 0.43
C THR A 190 -2.22 29.14 0.50
N THR A 191 -1.32 29.45 1.43
CA THR A 191 -0.73 30.79 1.58
C THR A 191 0.62 30.88 0.86
N ALA A 192 0.63 31.51 -0.31
CA ALA A 192 1.84 31.77 -1.09
C ALA A 192 2.42 33.15 -0.78
N GLN A 193 3.74 33.31 -0.94
CA GLN A 193 4.45 34.53 -0.59
C GLN A 193 5.44 34.97 -1.68
N LEU A 194 5.18 36.14 -2.28
CA LEU A 194 6.08 36.79 -3.22
C LEU A 194 7.13 37.63 -2.46
N THR A 195 8.40 37.23 -2.53
CA THR A 195 9.51 37.84 -1.77
C THR A 195 10.45 38.69 -2.62
N ARG A 196 10.25 38.74 -3.94
CA ARG A 196 11.03 39.58 -4.86
C ARG A 196 10.98 41.07 -4.50
N ASP A 197 12.09 41.75 -4.72
CA ASP A 197 12.15 43.20 -4.70
C ASP A 197 11.61 43.79 -6.01
N VAL A 198 10.79 44.83 -5.88
CA VAL A 198 10.41 45.72 -6.97
C VAL A 198 10.93 47.12 -6.67
N TYR A 199 11.46 47.79 -7.68
CA TYR A 199 12.08 49.10 -7.55
C TYR A 199 11.21 50.14 -8.28
N THR A 200 10.92 51.28 -7.65
CA THR A 200 10.31 52.41 -8.37
C THR A 200 11.36 53.16 -9.17
N ASP A 201 10.95 54.03 -10.07
CA ASP A 201 11.87 54.86 -10.81
C ASP A 201 12.74 55.73 -9.88
N PRO A 202 13.97 56.07 -10.31
CA PRO A 202 14.83 56.94 -9.51
C PRO A 202 14.22 58.31 -9.27
N ILE A 203 14.28 58.77 -8.02
CA ILE A 203 13.79 60.10 -7.65
C ILE A 203 14.81 61.16 -8.06
N ALA A 204 14.83 61.46 -9.35
CA ALA A 204 15.70 62.44 -9.99
C ALA A 204 14.93 63.19 -11.05
N PHE A 205 15.16 64.50 -11.20
CA PHE A 205 14.47 65.31 -12.20
C PHE A 205 14.63 64.72 -13.61
N ASN A 206 13.52 64.35 -14.25
CA ASN A 206 13.51 63.60 -15.51
C ASN A 206 12.54 64.13 -16.58
N ILE A 207 11.93 65.30 -16.38
CA ILE A 207 11.01 65.90 -17.37
C ILE A 207 11.77 66.80 -18.36
N VAL A 208 11.39 66.74 -19.64
CA VAL A 208 11.85 67.68 -20.66
C VAL A 208 11.09 68.99 -20.52
N THR A 209 11.79 70.10 -20.30
CA THR A 209 11.22 71.43 -20.07
C THR A 209 11.98 72.50 -20.84
N SER A 210 11.28 73.57 -21.23
CA SER A 210 11.90 74.78 -21.79
C SER A 210 12.28 75.80 -20.71
N THR A 211 12.04 75.48 -19.43
CA THR A 211 12.26 76.39 -18.32
C THR A 211 13.71 76.31 -17.83
N GLY A 212 14.45 77.41 -17.86
CA GLY A 212 15.81 77.48 -17.34
C GLY A 212 16.81 76.56 -18.08
N PHE A 213 17.85 76.11 -17.37
CA PHE A 213 18.90 75.22 -17.91
C PHE A 213 18.75 73.77 -17.44
N CYS A 214 17.64 73.41 -16.81
CA CYS A 214 17.45 72.07 -16.28
C CYS A 214 17.12 71.05 -17.37
N ASN A 215 17.61 69.83 -17.20
CA ASN A 215 17.37 68.75 -18.15
C ASN A 215 17.27 67.39 -17.46
N PRO A 216 16.59 66.39 -18.06
CA PRO A 216 16.41 65.08 -17.46
C PRO A 216 17.72 64.40 -17.10
N TRP A 217 17.81 63.78 -15.92
CA TRP A 217 18.98 63.02 -15.51
C TRP A 217 19.32 61.92 -16.52
N SER A 218 18.30 61.25 -17.09
CA SER A 218 18.44 60.19 -18.10
C SER A 218 19.05 60.64 -19.43
N THR A 219 19.08 61.95 -19.72
CA THR A 219 19.70 62.49 -20.95
C THR A 219 21.21 62.72 -20.82
N HIS A 220 21.79 62.49 -19.64
CA HIS A 220 23.22 62.73 -19.42
C HIS A 220 24.06 61.54 -19.88
N SER A 221 24.86 61.76 -20.93
CA SER A 221 25.81 60.78 -21.46
C SER A 221 26.94 60.38 -20.49
N GLY A 222 27.09 61.07 -19.36
CA GLY A 222 28.10 60.78 -18.35
C GLY A 222 27.67 59.79 -17.25
N ILE A 223 26.39 59.40 -17.19
CA ILE A 223 25.87 58.41 -16.23
C ILE A 223 25.69 57.09 -16.99
N LEU A 224 26.45 56.08 -16.60
CA LEU A 224 26.53 54.82 -17.35
C LEU A 224 25.56 53.78 -16.78
N PHE A 225 24.99 52.95 -17.67
CA PHE A 225 24.03 51.91 -17.30
C PHE A 225 24.55 51.04 -16.13
N TYR A 226 25.78 50.53 -16.25
CA TYR A 226 26.33 49.59 -15.27
C TYR A 226 26.58 50.24 -13.89
N GLU A 227 26.85 51.56 -13.85
CA GLU A 227 27.04 52.29 -12.60
C GLU A 227 25.70 52.36 -11.84
N VAL A 228 24.63 52.69 -12.54
CA VAL A 228 23.29 52.75 -11.94
C VAL A 228 22.82 51.35 -11.53
N GLU A 229 22.95 50.34 -12.39
CA GLU A 229 22.53 48.96 -12.07
C GLU A 229 23.25 48.42 -10.83
N ASN A 230 24.57 48.62 -10.72
CA ASN A 230 25.34 48.13 -9.57
C ASN A 230 25.07 48.89 -8.26
N ASP A 231 24.77 50.19 -8.34
CA ASP A 231 24.54 51.02 -7.15
C ASP A 231 23.09 50.90 -6.63
N VAL A 232 22.13 50.69 -7.54
CA VAL A 232 20.70 50.74 -7.25
C VAL A 232 20.10 49.35 -7.02
N ILE A 233 20.53 48.34 -7.77
CA ILE A 233 19.94 46.99 -7.69
C ILE A 233 20.72 46.16 -6.69
N ARG A 234 20.02 45.70 -5.65
CA ARG A 234 20.61 44.84 -4.64
C ARG A 234 20.86 43.47 -5.25
N GLY A 235 22.05 42.90 -5.03
CA GLY A 235 22.30 41.50 -5.36
C GLY A 235 21.44 40.56 -4.52
N PRO A 236 21.28 39.28 -4.92
CA PRO A 236 20.43 38.34 -4.20
C PRO A 236 20.72 38.29 -2.70
N HIS A 237 19.68 38.39 -1.88
CA HIS A 237 19.80 38.46 -0.43
C HIS A 237 18.63 37.76 0.27
N LEU A 238 18.83 37.39 1.53
CA LEU A 238 17.71 36.96 2.37
C LEU A 238 16.66 38.08 2.44
N PHE A 239 15.42 37.77 2.77
CA PHE A 239 14.38 38.77 2.98
C PHE A 239 14.78 39.74 4.11
N ASP A 240 14.47 41.03 3.96
CA ASP A 240 14.70 42.03 5.00
C ASP A 240 13.47 42.92 5.27
N ILE A 241 13.36 43.32 6.53
CA ILE A 241 12.30 44.14 7.08
C ILE A 241 12.93 45.47 7.52
N LEU A 242 12.54 46.57 6.89
CA LEU A 242 13.03 47.90 7.23
C LEU A 242 12.60 48.28 8.65
N SER A 243 13.53 48.84 9.42
CA SER A 243 13.31 49.26 10.81
C SER A 243 13.39 50.77 11.00
N SER A 244 14.33 51.44 10.34
CA SER A 244 14.48 52.90 10.44
C SER A 244 15.24 53.49 9.26
N VAL A 245 14.97 54.76 8.97
CA VAL A 245 15.65 55.55 7.94
C VAL A 245 16.27 56.80 8.57
N GLU A 246 17.55 57.06 8.28
CA GLU A 246 18.26 58.31 8.63
C GLU A 246 18.76 58.99 7.36
N ILE A 247 18.14 60.11 6.98
CA ILE A 247 18.43 60.90 5.78
C ILE A 247 19.49 61.95 6.09
N ASN A 248 20.54 62.00 5.27
CA ASN A 248 21.64 62.95 5.35
C ASN A 248 21.44 64.07 4.31
N THR A 249 21.58 65.33 4.75
CA THR A 249 21.34 66.51 3.91
C THR A 249 22.63 67.24 3.57
N ARG A 250 22.78 67.62 2.30
CA ARG A 250 23.88 68.46 1.83
C ARG A 250 23.36 69.64 1.03
N ARG A 251 24.07 70.77 1.14
CA ARG A 251 23.90 71.92 0.24
C ARG A 251 24.66 71.73 -1.07
N GLY A 252 23.93 71.78 -2.18
CA GLY A 252 24.44 71.91 -3.54
C GLY A 252 24.34 73.35 -4.03
N GLY A 253 25.31 73.79 -4.82
CA GLY A 253 25.33 75.10 -5.48
C GLY A 253 25.70 74.99 -6.95
N ILE A 254 25.74 76.11 -7.64
CA ILE A 254 26.08 76.18 -9.07
C ILE A 254 27.14 77.24 -9.35
N ALA A 255 28.01 76.99 -10.32
CA ALA A 255 29.13 77.86 -10.65
C ALA A 255 28.64 79.27 -11.02
N LEU A 256 29.39 80.30 -10.57
CA LEU A 256 29.12 81.71 -10.85
C LEU A 256 27.77 82.25 -10.30
N ASN A 257 27.13 81.55 -9.35
CA ASN A 257 25.97 82.05 -8.62
C ASN A 257 25.98 81.55 -7.17
N ASN A 258 26.31 82.45 -6.24
CA ASN A 258 26.44 82.12 -4.81
C ASN A 258 25.11 82.12 -4.05
N ASP A 259 24.07 82.75 -4.61
CA ASP A 259 22.75 82.86 -3.99
C ASP A 259 21.86 81.65 -4.31
N ALA A 260 22.13 80.97 -5.43
CA ALA A 260 21.41 79.79 -5.85
C ALA A 260 21.89 78.53 -5.13
N TYR A 261 20.97 77.81 -4.49
CA TYR A 261 21.28 76.58 -3.75
C TYR A 261 20.14 75.56 -3.76
N ILE A 262 20.50 74.32 -3.48
CA ILE A 262 19.57 73.23 -3.21
C ILE A 262 20.07 72.47 -1.99
N ASN A 263 19.30 72.42 -0.91
CA ASN A 263 19.56 71.48 0.18
C ASN A 263 18.83 70.18 -0.18
N TYR A 264 19.58 69.09 -0.34
CA TYR A 264 19.03 67.84 -0.87
C TYR A 264 19.52 66.62 -0.11
N TRP A 265 18.76 65.53 -0.26
CA TRP A 265 19.10 64.20 0.22
C TRP A 265 20.39 63.71 -0.46
N SER A 266 21.50 63.75 0.27
CA SER A 266 22.83 63.38 -0.25
C SER A 266 23.27 61.97 0.08
N GLY A 267 22.65 61.35 1.08
CA GLY A 267 22.91 59.97 1.50
C GLY A 267 21.94 59.55 2.60
N HIS A 268 21.98 58.30 3.01
CA HIS A 268 21.16 57.82 4.13
C HIS A 268 21.79 56.59 4.79
N THR A 269 21.36 56.33 6.02
CA THR A 269 21.63 55.09 6.75
C THR A 269 20.29 54.39 7.01
N LEU A 270 20.22 53.11 6.65
CA LEU A 270 19.07 52.26 6.94
C LEU A 270 19.41 51.29 8.04
N LYS A 271 18.43 50.94 8.87
CA LYS A 271 18.49 49.76 9.73
C LYS A 271 17.39 48.79 9.33
N TYR A 272 17.70 47.50 9.33
CA TYR A 272 16.77 46.44 8.95
C TYR A 272 17.07 45.15 9.72
N ARG A 273 16.12 44.22 9.67
CA ARG A 273 16.16 42.91 10.33
C ARG A 273 15.67 41.81 9.38
N ARG A 274 15.96 40.55 9.67
CA ARG A 274 15.54 39.40 8.82
C ARG A 274 14.16 38.85 9.17
N THR A 275 13.82 38.87 10.45
CA THR A 275 12.52 38.42 10.99
C THR A 275 11.98 39.45 11.98
N ALA A 276 10.66 39.47 12.18
CA ALA A 276 10.01 40.46 13.03
C ALA A 276 10.38 40.37 14.53
N ASP A 277 10.94 39.26 14.97
CA ASP A 277 11.39 39.08 16.35
C ASP A 277 12.92 38.99 16.47
N SER A 278 13.64 39.26 15.37
CA SER A 278 15.09 39.23 15.38
C SER A 278 15.65 40.31 16.31
N THR A 279 16.57 39.91 17.19
CA THR A 279 17.37 40.84 18.02
C THR A 279 18.55 41.44 17.24
N VAL A 280 18.90 40.84 16.10
CA VAL A 280 20.00 41.30 15.25
C VAL A 280 19.49 42.38 14.30
N THR A 281 20.13 43.55 14.38
CA THR A 281 19.87 44.67 13.47
C THR A 281 21.07 44.89 12.57
N TYR A 282 20.82 44.95 11.27
CA TYR A 282 21.81 45.26 10.24
C TYR A 282 21.70 46.74 9.86
N ALA A 283 22.77 47.29 9.28
CA ALA A 283 22.79 48.66 8.79
C ALA A 283 23.42 48.74 7.40
N ALA A 284 22.84 49.57 6.53
CA ALA A 284 23.37 49.89 5.21
C ALA A 284 23.53 51.41 5.08
N ASN A 285 24.65 51.84 4.48
CA ASN A 285 24.96 53.24 4.26
C ASN A 285 25.06 53.52 2.76
N TYR A 286 24.36 54.57 2.33
CA TYR A 286 24.34 54.99 0.93
C TYR A 286 24.66 56.47 0.79
N GLY A 287 25.30 56.84 -0.32
CA GLY A 287 25.65 58.22 -0.64
C GLY A 287 26.59 58.86 0.40
N ARG A 288 26.46 60.17 0.59
CA ARG A 288 27.31 60.96 1.49
C ARG A 288 26.66 61.20 2.85
N ILE A 289 27.29 60.70 3.89
CA ILE A 289 26.94 60.96 5.29
C ILE A 289 27.38 62.37 5.70
N THR A 290 26.51 63.11 6.39
CA THR A 290 26.69 64.51 6.77
C THR A 290 26.38 64.72 8.25
N SER A 291 26.66 65.92 8.76
CA SER A 291 26.28 66.31 10.12
C SER A 291 24.79 66.63 10.26
N GLU A 292 24.16 67.17 9.20
CA GLU A 292 22.71 67.40 9.16
C GLU A 292 21.98 66.10 8.83
N LYS A 293 21.18 65.61 9.79
CA LYS A 293 20.53 64.29 9.77
C LYS A 293 19.06 64.41 10.16
N ASN A 294 18.22 63.61 9.50
CA ASN A 294 16.78 63.51 9.74
C ASN A 294 16.41 62.03 9.81
N SER A 295 16.01 61.52 10.98
CA SER A 295 15.69 60.10 11.17
C SER A 295 14.27 59.86 11.66
N PHE A 296 13.76 58.66 11.34
CA PHE A 296 12.51 58.12 11.86
C PHE A 296 12.57 56.59 11.91
N ALA A 297 11.86 56.01 12.89
CA ALA A 297 11.72 54.57 13.06
C ALA A 297 10.32 54.13 12.60
N LEU A 298 10.22 52.90 12.12
CA LEU A 298 8.97 52.30 11.64
C LEU A 298 8.21 51.60 12.74
N GLU A 299 8.89 51.06 13.76
CA GLU A 299 8.28 50.25 14.82
C GLU A 299 7.37 49.13 14.25
N ASP A 300 6.06 49.21 14.48
CA ASP A 300 5.03 48.29 14.00
C ASP A 300 4.30 48.78 12.73
N ARG A 301 4.92 49.70 11.98
CA ARG A 301 4.33 50.32 10.79
C ARG A 301 5.00 49.88 9.50
N ASP A 302 4.24 49.96 8.42
CA ASP A 302 4.71 49.80 7.05
C ASP A 302 4.60 51.15 6.32
N ILE A 303 5.60 51.52 5.52
CA ILE A 303 5.45 52.62 4.55
C ILE A 303 4.78 52.04 3.31
N PHE A 304 3.63 52.58 2.94
CA PHE A 304 2.81 52.09 1.82
C PHE A 304 2.78 53.06 0.63
N GLU A 305 3.12 54.35 0.84
CA GLU A 305 3.12 55.38 -0.20
C GLU A 305 4.20 56.42 0.10
N ILE A 306 4.90 56.90 -0.93
CA ILE A 306 5.92 57.94 -0.82
C ILE A 306 5.73 58.98 -1.91
N ASN A 307 5.62 60.25 -1.51
CA ASN A 307 5.52 61.38 -2.42
C ASN A 307 6.81 62.20 -2.35
N SER A 308 7.56 62.27 -3.44
CA SER A 308 8.87 62.93 -3.47
C SER A 308 8.95 64.03 -4.50
N THR A 309 9.66 65.10 -4.14
CA THR A 309 10.00 66.18 -5.07
C THR A 309 11.46 66.04 -5.47
N ALA A 310 11.71 65.76 -6.74
CA ALA A 310 13.04 65.83 -7.34
C ALA A 310 13.28 67.22 -7.95
N ALA A 311 14.51 67.70 -7.91
CA ALA A 311 14.86 69.02 -8.40
C ALA A 311 16.20 69.02 -9.15
N ASN A 312 16.30 69.89 -10.16
CA ASN A 312 17.54 70.17 -10.86
C ASN A 312 17.88 71.67 -10.81
N LEU A 313 18.84 72.02 -9.96
CA LEU A 313 19.39 73.37 -9.90
C LEU A 313 20.46 73.51 -10.99
N ALA A 314 20.19 74.29 -12.03
CA ALA A 314 21.07 74.36 -13.19
C ALA A 314 21.26 75.78 -13.72
N ASN A 315 22.47 76.04 -14.22
CA ASN A 315 22.76 77.13 -15.15
C ASN A 315 23.59 76.63 -16.35
N TYR A 316 24.07 77.54 -17.19
CA TYR A 316 24.87 77.21 -18.36
C TYR A 316 26.14 76.40 -18.04
N TYR A 317 26.71 76.56 -16.84
CA TYR A 317 28.01 75.99 -16.47
C TYR A 317 27.91 74.72 -15.62
N GLN A 318 26.90 74.63 -14.76
CA GLN A 318 26.81 73.57 -13.76
C GLN A 318 25.37 73.17 -13.46
N LYS A 319 25.18 71.88 -13.15
CA LYS A 319 23.89 71.28 -12.78
C LYS A 319 24.02 70.43 -11.53
N ALA A 320 23.12 70.64 -10.58
CA ALA A 320 23.00 69.87 -9.34
C ALA A 320 21.64 69.17 -9.30
N TYR A 321 21.65 67.84 -9.16
CA TYR A 321 20.46 67.00 -9.01
C TYR A 321 20.29 66.58 -7.56
N GLY A 322 19.05 66.60 -7.07
CA GLY A 322 18.75 66.09 -5.73
C GLY A 322 17.28 66.15 -5.36
N VAL A 323 16.98 65.51 -4.24
CA VAL A 323 15.64 65.44 -3.65
C VAL A 323 15.56 66.41 -2.47
N PRO A 324 14.96 67.60 -2.62
CA PRO A 324 14.74 68.52 -1.50
C PRO A 324 13.62 68.08 -0.56
N GLY A 325 12.73 67.18 -0.97
CA GLY A 325 11.67 66.70 -0.07
C GLY A 325 11.06 65.36 -0.45
N SER A 326 10.67 64.60 0.57
CA SER A 326 9.97 63.32 0.48
C SER A 326 9.02 63.14 1.66
N TRP A 327 7.82 62.66 1.39
CA TRP A 327 6.78 62.40 2.37
C TRP A 327 6.49 60.90 2.42
N PHE A 328 6.77 60.27 3.55
CA PHE A 328 6.60 58.83 3.77
C PHE A 328 5.31 58.57 4.52
N HIS A 329 4.31 58.02 3.85
CA HIS A 329 3.04 57.66 4.47
C HIS A 329 3.11 56.25 5.04
N MET A 330 2.76 56.14 6.31
CA MET A 330 2.89 54.92 7.10
C MET A 330 1.55 54.47 7.63
N VAL A 331 1.35 53.17 7.71
CA VAL A 331 0.16 52.56 8.33
C VAL A 331 0.61 51.60 9.43
N LYS A 332 -0.08 51.63 10.57
CA LYS A 332 0.15 50.65 11.63
C LYS A 332 -0.40 49.29 11.19
N ARG A 333 0.45 48.26 11.19
CA ARG A 333 0.11 46.90 10.71
C ARG A 333 -1.17 46.38 11.36
N GLY A 334 -2.03 45.76 10.56
CA GLY A 334 -3.32 45.21 11.01
C GLY A 334 -4.38 46.25 11.37
N THR A 335 -4.15 47.55 11.09
CA THR A 335 -5.11 48.62 11.37
C THR A 335 -5.15 49.62 10.22
N SER A 336 -6.16 50.50 10.19
CA SER A 336 -6.20 51.63 9.25
C SER A 336 -5.61 52.93 9.83
N SER A 337 -4.81 52.85 10.90
CA SER A 337 -4.21 54.04 11.54
C SER A 337 -2.98 54.51 10.77
N THR A 338 -3.08 55.66 10.13
CA THR A 338 -2.01 56.24 9.33
C THR A 338 -1.25 57.36 10.05
N THR A 339 0.03 57.49 9.72
CA THR A 339 0.93 58.58 10.10
C THR A 339 1.82 58.93 8.92
N ALA A 340 2.55 60.04 8.97
CA ALA A 340 3.51 60.36 7.92
C ALA A 340 4.76 61.04 8.47
N TYR A 341 5.90 60.79 7.82
CA TYR A 341 7.16 61.49 8.07
C TYR A 341 7.51 62.38 6.88
N SER A 342 7.78 63.66 7.12
CA SER A 342 8.15 64.60 6.06
C SER A 342 9.62 65.00 6.16
N TYR A 343 10.40 64.66 5.14
CA TYR A 343 11.68 65.26 4.85
C TYR A 343 11.44 66.46 3.93
N SER A 344 11.79 67.67 4.35
CA SER A 344 11.61 68.88 3.54
C SER A 344 12.73 69.88 3.81
N LYS A 345 13.38 70.34 2.74
CA LYS A 345 14.52 71.24 2.78
C LYS A 345 14.36 72.39 1.81
N THR A 346 14.90 73.54 2.18
CA THR A 346 14.84 74.76 1.36
C THR A 346 15.74 74.67 0.13
N HIS A 347 15.29 75.24 -0.98
CA HIS A 347 16.06 75.37 -2.21
C HIS A 347 15.58 76.60 -3.01
N THR A 348 16.40 77.04 -3.97
CA THR A 348 16.09 78.14 -4.89
C THR A 348 15.83 77.66 -6.32
N THR A 349 15.69 76.34 -6.52
CA THR A 349 15.39 75.76 -7.85
C THR A 349 14.11 76.34 -8.43
N LEU A 350 14.12 76.68 -9.72
CA LEU A 350 12.95 77.18 -10.44
C LEU A 350 11.81 76.15 -10.42
N GLN A 351 10.56 76.60 -10.36
CA GLN A 351 9.39 75.73 -10.32
C GLN A 351 9.36 74.73 -11.49
N GLY A 352 9.65 75.19 -12.72
CA GLY A 352 9.73 74.32 -13.90
C GLY A 352 10.93 73.35 -13.93
N CYS A 353 11.81 73.40 -12.93
CA CYS A 353 12.95 72.50 -12.72
C CYS A 353 12.76 71.60 -11.49
N THR A 354 11.52 71.44 -11.05
CA THR A 354 11.11 70.48 -10.03
C THR A 354 10.11 69.48 -10.62
N GLN A 355 10.08 68.27 -10.09
CA GLN A 355 9.19 67.19 -10.50
C GLN A 355 8.69 66.45 -9.27
N VAL A 356 7.39 66.18 -9.22
CA VAL A 356 6.76 65.36 -8.17
C VAL A 356 6.65 63.92 -8.67
N TYR A 357 6.94 62.98 -7.78
CA TYR A 357 6.80 61.55 -7.96
C TYR A 357 5.87 61.02 -6.88
N GLU A 358 4.83 60.28 -7.27
CA GLU A 358 3.94 59.55 -6.36
C GLU A 358 4.19 58.06 -6.57
N SER A 359 4.61 57.35 -5.52
CA SER A 359 4.88 55.91 -5.66
C SER A 359 3.65 55.11 -6.09
N SER A 360 2.45 55.64 -5.85
CA SER A 360 1.18 55.02 -6.25
C SER A 360 0.98 54.94 -7.77
N ASP A 361 1.73 55.72 -8.56
CA ASP A 361 1.67 55.66 -10.03
C ASP A 361 2.35 54.40 -10.59
N GLU A 362 3.30 53.84 -9.84
CA GLU A 362 4.07 52.66 -10.22
C GLU A 362 3.73 51.43 -9.38
N ILE A 363 3.28 51.65 -8.15
CA ILE A 363 2.86 50.64 -7.17
C ILE A 363 1.45 51.00 -6.71
N PRO A 364 0.40 50.55 -7.43
CA PRO A 364 -0.95 51.03 -7.23
C PRO A 364 -1.50 50.79 -5.82
N LEU A 365 -2.31 51.74 -5.38
CA LEU A 365 -3.06 51.73 -4.12
C LEU A 365 -4.56 51.78 -4.45
N ASP A 366 -5.34 50.82 -3.95
CA ASP A 366 -6.79 50.87 -4.11
C ASP A 366 -7.42 51.89 -3.15
N ARG A 367 -7.67 53.09 -3.65
CA ARG A 367 -8.25 54.18 -2.85
C ARG A 367 -9.74 53.98 -2.52
N THR A 368 -10.37 52.88 -2.95
CA THR A 368 -11.79 52.58 -2.68
C THR A 368 -12.01 51.78 -1.39
N VAL A 369 -10.96 51.14 -0.86
CA VAL A 369 -11.00 50.35 0.38
C VAL A 369 -10.12 50.98 1.47
N PRO A 370 -10.29 50.63 2.76
CA PRO A 370 -9.43 51.11 3.83
C PRO A 370 -7.96 50.78 3.58
N VAL A 371 -7.04 51.64 4.07
CA VAL A 371 -5.59 51.47 3.81
C VAL A 371 -5.10 50.08 4.22
N ALA A 372 -5.61 49.50 5.32
CA ALA A 372 -5.21 48.16 5.75
C ALA A 372 -5.40 47.06 4.68
N GLU A 373 -6.31 47.27 3.72
CA GLU A 373 -6.66 46.35 2.65
C GLU A 373 -6.18 46.85 1.28
N SER A 374 -5.81 48.13 1.15
CA SER A 374 -5.57 48.76 -0.15
C SER A 374 -4.16 48.60 -0.71
N TYR A 375 -3.13 48.46 0.13
CA TYR A 375 -1.74 48.49 -0.32
C TYR A 375 -1.23 47.09 -0.66
N SER A 376 -0.65 46.97 -1.84
CA SER A 376 -0.05 45.72 -2.34
C SER A 376 1.41 45.55 -1.90
N HIS A 377 2.09 46.63 -1.52
CA HIS A 377 3.51 46.61 -1.22
C HIS A 377 3.88 47.50 -0.03
N ARG A 378 4.97 47.12 0.64
CA ARG A 378 5.62 47.90 1.69
C ARG A 378 7.04 48.24 1.31
N LEU A 379 7.54 49.39 1.76
CA LEU A 379 8.95 49.75 1.57
C LEU A 379 9.85 48.78 2.35
N SER A 380 10.75 48.08 1.65
CA SER A 380 11.73 47.16 2.22
C SER A 380 13.11 47.78 2.36
N HIS A 381 13.49 48.66 1.44
CA HIS A 381 14.82 49.27 1.40
C HIS A 381 14.83 50.56 0.59
N ILE A 382 15.95 51.30 0.68
CA ILE A 382 16.23 52.46 -0.15
C ILE A 382 17.66 52.32 -0.63
N THR A 383 17.89 52.33 -1.93
CA THR A 383 19.25 52.38 -2.51
C THR A 383 19.52 53.78 -3.06
N SER A 384 20.75 54.07 -3.48
CA SER A 384 21.07 55.38 -4.03
C SER A 384 22.24 55.32 -4.99
N HIS A 385 22.12 56.06 -6.08
CA HIS A 385 23.24 56.38 -6.95
C HIS A 385 23.69 57.82 -6.69
N SER A 386 25.01 58.01 -6.58
CA SER A 386 25.64 59.32 -6.45
C SER A 386 26.63 59.52 -7.58
N PHE A 387 26.58 60.68 -8.23
CA PHE A 387 27.46 60.97 -9.36
C PHE A 387 28.06 62.37 -9.29
N SER A 388 29.25 62.50 -9.85
CA SER A 388 29.93 63.77 -10.14
C SER A 388 30.75 63.59 -11.40
N LYS A 389 30.36 64.24 -12.50
CA LYS A 389 30.91 63.98 -13.84
C LYS A 389 31.42 65.27 -14.50
N ILE A 390 32.34 65.11 -15.46
CA ILE A 390 32.93 66.17 -16.31
C ILE A 390 33.40 67.38 -15.47
N SER A 391 34.40 67.19 -14.60
CA SER A 391 34.93 68.24 -13.72
C SER A 391 33.85 68.93 -12.86
N ALA A 392 32.91 68.13 -12.32
CA ALA A 392 31.77 68.59 -11.52
C ALA A 392 30.75 69.49 -12.25
N LYS A 393 30.73 69.53 -13.59
CA LYS A 393 29.67 70.22 -14.37
C LYS A 393 28.29 69.63 -14.14
N SER A 394 28.19 68.35 -13.78
CA SER A 394 26.93 67.74 -13.36
C SER A 394 27.18 66.79 -12.21
N TYR A 395 26.44 66.97 -11.12
CA TYR A 395 26.58 66.15 -9.93
C TYR A 395 25.26 66.06 -9.18
N GLY A 396 25.15 65.07 -8.30
CA GLY A 396 23.97 64.88 -7.49
C GLY A 396 23.89 63.49 -6.93
N SER A 397 22.76 63.21 -6.30
CA SER A 397 22.38 61.88 -5.85
C SER A 397 20.88 61.73 -5.94
N PHE A 398 20.43 60.50 -6.17
CA PHE A 398 19.03 60.17 -6.14
C PHE A 398 18.81 58.85 -5.39
N PRO A 399 17.78 58.76 -4.55
CA PRO A 399 17.34 57.51 -3.96
C PRO A 399 16.47 56.73 -4.95
N VAL A 400 16.42 55.41 -4.74
CA VAL A 400 15.49 54.49 -5.39
C VAL A 400 14.81 53.68 -4.31
N PHE A 401 13.48 53.63 -4.33
CA PHE A 401 12.70 52.93 -3.32
C PHE A 401 12.50 51.47 -3.72
N VAL A 402 12.75 50.58 -2.76
CA VAL A 402 12.65 49.13 -2.92
C VAL A 402 11.45 48.64 -2.13
N TRP A 403 10.61 47.85 -2.79
CA TRP A 403 9.30 47.44 -2.31
C TRP A 403 9.19 45.92 -2.30
N THR A 404 8.63 45.36 -1.23
CA THR A 404 8.25 43.94 -1.14
C THR A 404 6.74 43.80 -1.08
N HIS A 405 6.23 42.74 -1.71
CA HIS A 405 4.79 42.49 -1.75
C HIS A 405 4.25 42.13 -0.36
N VAL A 406 3.01 42.51 -0.06
CA VAL A 406 2.44 42.32 1.28
C VAL A 406 2.25 40.86 1.67
N SER A 407 2.11 39.96 0.70
CA SER A 407 2.05 38.51 0.92
C SER A 407 3.30 37.95 1.60
N ALA A 408 4.47 38.60 1.46
CA ALA A 408 5.64 38.23 2.23
C ALA A 408 5.41 38.62 3.69
N ASP A 409 4.88 37.67 4.45
CA ASP A 409 4.58 37.82 5.86
C ASP A 409 5.85 38.19 6.64
N LEU A 410 5.74 38.93 7.74
CA LEU A 410 6.91 39.35 8.50
C LEU A 410 7.32 38.31 9.57
N ASN A 411 6.41 37.37 9.90
CA ASN A 411 6.55 36.45 11.03
C ASN A 411 6.75 34.98 10.63
N ASN A 412 6.70 34.66 9.33
CA ASN A 412 6.66 33.28 8.83
C ASN A 412 5.57 32.45 9.54
N THR A 413 4.35 32.97 9.47
CA THR A 413 3.17 32.46 10.18
C THR A 413 2.72 31.14 9.58
N ILE A 414 2.52 30.13 10.44
CA ILE A 414 2.01 28.79 10.09
C ILE A 414 0.58 28.69 10.59
N TYR A 415 -0.32 28.28 9.69
CA TYR A 415 -1.76 28.19 9.93
C TYR A 415 -2.20 26.74 10.13
N PRO A 416 -3.15 26.47 11.05
CA PRO A 416 -3.63 25.12 11.34
C PRO A 416 -4.60 24.57 10.29
N ASP A 417 -5.12 25.43 9.41
CA ASP A 417 -6.21 25.16 8.47
C ASP A 417 -5.80 25.40 7.00
N LYS A 418 -4.52 25.73 6.75
CA LYS A 418 -4.02 26.08 5.41
C LYS A 418 -2.63 25.51 5.15
N ILE A 419 -2.35 25.13 3.91
CA ILE A 419 -0.98 24.84 3.50
C ILE A 419 -0.19 26.14 3.54
N THR A 420 0.88 26.17 4.34
CA THR A 420 1.70 27.36 4.50
C THR A 420 2.98 27.24 3.70
N GLN A 421 3.18 28.12 2.70
CA GLN A 421 4.42 28.19 1.94
C GLN A 421 5.36 29.25 2.52
N ILE A 422 6.55 28.83 2.96
CA ILE A 422 7.62 29.71 3.45
C ILE A 422 8.80 29.66 2.47
N PRO A 423 9.04 30.71 1.67
CA PRO A 423 10.22 30.80 0.81
C PRO A 423 11.51 30.69 1.63
N ALA A 424 12.47 29.93 1.13
CA ALA A 424 13.73 29.65 1.83
C ALA A 424 14.55 30.92 2.10
N VAL A 425 14.41 31.94 1.26
CA VAL A 425 15.06 33.25 1.46
C VAL A 425 14.53 34.03 2.67
N LYS A 426 13.45 33.59 3.31
CA LYS A 426 12.95 34.17 4.57
C LYS A 426 13.63 33.62 5.83
N GLY A 427 14.80 33.01 5.65
CA GLY A 427 15.66 32.57 6.75
C GLY A 427 16.30 33.71 7.52
N ASP A 428 16.68 33.43 8.76
CA ASP A 428 17.43 34.34 9.62
C ASP A 428 18.89 34.45 9.17
N GLU A 429 19.47 33.31 8.79
CA GLU A 429 20.85 33.19 8.33
C GLU A 429 21.02 31.94 7.45
N TYR A 430 22.05 31.94 6.61
CA TYR A 430 22.53 30.76 5.90
C TYR A 430 23.95 30.42 6.37
N TYR A 431 24.30 29.14 6.35
CA TYR A 431 25.61 28.69 6.82
C TYR A 431 26.70 28.82 5.76
N LEU A 432 27.96 28.78 6.18
CA LEU A 432 29.11 28.85 5.27
C LEU A 432 28.99 27.79 4.16
N GLY A 433 29.21 28.21 2.90
CA GLY A 433 29.01 27.38 1.71
C GLY A 433 27.59 27.41 1.13
N SER A 434 26.64 28.08 1.78
CA SER A 434 25.36 28.45 1.16
C SER A 434 25.40 29.87 0.61
N SER A 435 24.56 30.13 -0.38
CA SER A 435 24.39 31.45 -0.98
C SER A 435 22.93 31.68 -1.36
N VAL A 436 22.54 32.95 -1.47
CA VAL A 436 21.29 33.34 -2.12
C VAL A 436 21.58 33.53 -3.60
N VAL A 437 20.72 33.00 -4.45
CA VAL A 437 20.84 33.13 -5.91
C VAL A 437 19.55 33.65 -6.51
N GLN A 438 19.69 34.36 -7.62
CA GLN A 438 18.54 34.96 -8.30
C GLN A 438 17.53 33.89 -8.72
N GLY A 439 16.25 34.14 -8.41
CA GLY A 439 15.17 33.26 -8.83
C GLY A 439 15.04 33.16 -10.36
N PRO A 440 14.56 32.02 -10.90
CA PRO A 440 14.43 31.83 -12.34
C PRO A 440 13.33 32.69 -12.99
N GLY A 441 12.39 33.23 -12.21
CA GLY A 441 11.28 34.09 -12.64
C GLY A 441 9.89 33.54 -12.29
N PHE A 442 9.76 32.24 -12.01
CA PHE A 442 8.47 31.59 -11.68
C PHE A 442 8.35 31.21 -10.19
N THR A 443 9.23 31.71 -9.33
CA THR A 443 9.30 31.37 -7.89
C THR A 443 8.80 32.50 -6.99
N GLY A 444 8.51 33.68 -7.55
CA GLY A 444 8.09 34.86 -6.79
C GLY A 444 9.20 35.53 -5.98
N GLY A 445 10.45 35.04 -6.07
CA GLY A 445 11.61 35.54 -5.37
C GLY A 445 12.86 34.68 -5.58
N ASP A 446 13.90 35.00 -4.83
CA ASP A 446 15.20 34.34 -4.89
C ASP A 446 15.22 32.96 -4.20
N LEU A 447 16.29 32.21 -4.40
CA LEU A 447 16.46 30.83 -3.90
C LEU A 447 17.68 30.73 -2.97
N LEU A 448 17.69 29.69 -2.13
CA LEU A 448 18.93 29.27 -1.46
C LEU A 448 19.62 28.18 -2.25
N LYS A 449 20.92 28.36 -2.49
CA LYS A 449 21.79 27.41 -3.19
C LYS A 449 22.83 26.85 -2.24
N ARG A 450 23.16 25.57 -2.44
CA ARG A 450 24.31 24.91 -1.82
C ARG A 450 25.08 24.06 -2.83
N ASP A 451 26.41 24.08 -2.73
CA ASP A 451 27.32 23.36 -3.63
C ASP A 451 28.20 22.29 -2.93
N ASN A 452 28.05 22.16 -1.61
CA ASN A 452 28.74 21.18 -0.78
C ASN A 452 27.83 20.61 0.34
N PRO A 453 28.02 19.36 0.78
CA PRO A 453 27.12 18.74 1.74
C PRO A 453 27.29 19.33 3.16
N SER A 454 26.24 19.96 3.72
CA SER A 454 26.11 20.42 5.12
C SER A 454 24.76 21.15 5.34
N GLY A 455 24.58 21.82 6.47
CA GLY A 455 23.39 22.64 6.78
C GLY A 455 23.27 23.86 5.87
N LEU A 456 22.06 24.18 5.42
CA LEU A 456 21.77 25.28 4.51
C LEU A 456 21.56 26.61 5.25
N GLY A 457 20.81 26.60 6.34
CA GLY A 457 20.48 27.80 7.12
C GLY A 457 19.39 27.55 8.16
N THR A 458 18.96 28.64 8.81
CA THR A 458 17.88 28.61 9.80
C THR A 458 16.78 29.61 9.49
N PHE A 459 15.56 29.31 9.91
CA PHE A 459 14.36 30.10 9.68
C PHE A 459 13.50 30.08 10.93
N THR A 460 13.10 31.24 11.42
CA THR A 460 12.17 31.38 12.53
C THR A 460 10.75 31.45 12.00
N VAL A 461 9.85 30.64 12.58
CA VAL A 461 8.44 30.51 12.21
C VAL A 461 7.54 30.74 13.42
N THR A 462 6.33 31.22 13.17
CA THR A 462 5.34 31.55 14.22
C THR A 462 4.06 30.76 13.99
N VAL A 463 3.62 29.96 14.96
CA VAL A 463 2.43 29.12 14.84
C VAL A 463 1.20 29.91 15.28
N ASN A 464 0.20 30.04 14.41
CA ASN A 464 -1.05 30.72 14.68
C ASN A 464 -2.19 29.72 14.93
N GLY A 465 -2.11 28.96 16.01
CA GLY A 465 -3.10 27.94 16.33
C GLY A 465 -2.69 27.06 17.52
N SER A 466 -3.42 25.97 17.73
CA SER A 466 -3.08 24.99 18.77
C SER A 466 -1.74 24.32 18.48
N LEU A 467 -0.89 24.19 19.49
CA LEU A 467 0.36 23.41 19.41
C LEU A 467 0.12 21.89 19.29
N SER A 468 -1.11 21.44 19.53
CA SER A 468 -1.53 20.05 19.26
C SER A 468 -1.75 19.76 17.78
N GLN A 469 -1.84 20.79 16.93
CA GLN A 469 -2.00 20.60 15.49
C GLN A 469 -0.77 19.87 14.94
N ARG A 470 -1.02 18.75 14.25
CA ARG A 470 0.03 18.01 13.55
C ARG A 470 0.25 18.60 12.16
N TYR A 471 1.49 18.56 11.70
CA TYR A 471 1.89 19.00 10.37
C TYR A 471 2.78 17.97 9.71
N ARG A 472 2.69 17.87 8.38
CA ARG A 472 3.73 17.31 7.52
C ARG A 472 4.47 18.44 6.83
N ALA A 473 5.71 18.16 6.43
CA ALA A 473 6.50 19.10 5.64
C ALA A 473 6.81 18.52 4.26
N ARG A 474 6.89 19.41 3.26
CA ARG A 474 7.56 19.12 1.99
C ARG A 474 8.39 20.30 1.54
N ILE A 475 9.41 20.05 0.74
CA ILE A 475 10.33 21.08 0.26
C ILE A 475 10.32 21.09 -1.26
N ARG A 476 10.11 22.27 -1.86
CA ARG A 476 10.28 22.46 -3.30
C ARG A 476 11.75 22.72 -3.61
N TYR A 477 12.37 21.82 -4.38
CA TYR A 477 13.82 21.83 -4.63
C TYR A 477 14.17 21.51 -6.09
N ALA A 478 15.38 21.88 -6.51
CA ALA A 478 16.03 21.38 -7.71
C ALA A 478 17.45 20.90 -7.37
N SER A 479 17.89 19.78 -7.95
CA SER A 479 19.18 19.17 -7.63
C SER A 479 19.83 18.50 -8.83
N THR A 480 21.15 18.67 -8.98
CA THR A 480 21.94 17.98 -10.00
C THR A 480 22.34 16.55 -9.63
N THR A 481 21.92 16.09 -8.45
CA THR A 481 22.29 14.79 -7.85
C THR A 481 21.22 14.27 -6.89
N ASP A 482 21.26 12.98 -6.57
CA ASP A 482 20.45 12.46 -5.46
C ASP A 482 20.97 13.02 -4.14
N VAL A 483 20.07 13.39 -3.24
CA VAL A 483 20.42 14.20 -2.08
C VAL A 483 19.63 13.80 -0.84
N ASP A 484 20.29 13.78 0.31
CA ASP A 484 19.62 13.61 1.60
C ASP A 484 19.23 14.99 2.13
N ILE A 485 17.92 15.21 2.31
CA ILE A 485 17.38 16.45 2.90
C ILE A 485 16.79 16.12 4.27
N SER A 486 17.09 16.95 5.26
CA SER A 486 16.58 16.79 6.63
C SER A 486 16.18 18.12 7.25
N LEU A 487 15.08 18.12 8.01
CA LEU A 487 14.55 19.26 8.76
C LEU A 487 14.69 19.00 10.26
N TYR A 488 15.19 19.99 10.98
CA TYR A 488 15.33 19.93 12.45
C TYR A 488 14.76 21.17 13.11
N PHE A 489 14.22 21.01 14.32
CA PHE A 489 14.16 22.13 15.26
C PHE A 489 15.58 22.43 15.73
N LYS A 490 15.86 23.70 16.05
CA LYS A 490 17.19 24.19 16.48
C LYS A 490 17.84 23.38 17.63
N TYR A 491 17.05 22.64 18.41
CA TYR A 491 17.51 21.77 19.51
C TYR A 491 17.72 20.29 19.11
N GLY A 492 17.75 19.97 17.81
CA GLY A 492 18.13 18.65 17.30
C GLY A 492 16.97 17.67 17.09
N THR A 493 15.74 18.03 17.45
CA THR A 493 14.55 17.21 17.16
C THR A 493 14.31 17.16 15.65
N LEU A 494 14.23 15.95 15.11
CA LEU A 494 13.97 15.70 13.69
C LEU A 494 12.50 15.93 13.35
N LEU A 495 12.23 16.73 12.31
CA LEU A 495 10.88 16.92 11.75
C LEU A 495 10.64 15.99 10.57
N GLY A 496 11.69 15.76 9.77
CA GLY A 496 11.62 14.91 8.59
C GLY A 496 12.98 14.71 7.96
N LYS A 497 13.24 13.51 7.45
CA LYS A 497 14.44 13.17 6.70
C LYS A 497 14.09 12.20 5.58
N GLY A 498 14.74 12.37 4.43
CA GLY A 498 14.60 11.46 3.29
C GLY A 498 15.74 11.62 2.31
N ARG A 499 15.92 10.60 1.46
CA ARG A 499 16.78 10.65 0.28
C ARG A 499 15.90 10.91 -0.94
N PHE A 500 16.23 11.94 -1.70
CA PHE A 500 15.43 12.42 -2.81
C PHE A 500 16.24 12.41 -4.10
N ASN A 501 15.57 12.20 -5.22
CA ASN A 501 16.22 12.00 -6.51
C ASN A 501 16.76 13.30 -7.10
N LYS A 502 17.77 13.18 -7.95
CA LYS A 502 18.19 14.20 -8.92
C LYS A 502 16.99 14.69 -9.75
N THR A 503 16.95 15.99 -10.03
CA THR A 503 15.86 16.61 -10.80
C THR A 503 16.31 17.32 -12.08
N MET A 504 17.61 17.57 -12.22
CA MET A 504 18.19 18.27 -13.38
C MET A 504 19.64 17.86 -13.63
N ASP A 505 20.18 18.13 -14.82
CA ASP A 505 21.60 17.90 -15.13
C ASP A 505 22.46 19.13 -14.83
N ASN A 506 23.75 18.92 -14.57
CA ASN A 506 24.67 20.02 -14.35
C ASN A 506 24.76 20.92 -15.60
N GLY A 507 24.74 22.24 -15.41
CA GLY A 507 24.75 23.23 -16.48
C GLY A 507 23.40 23.45 -17.19
N THR A 508 22.34 22.74 -16.80
CA THR A 508 20.99 23.02 -17.32
C THR A 508 20.39 24.26 -16.65
N SER A 509 19.58 25.00 -17.40
CA SER A 509 18.84 26.15 -16.86
C SER A 509 17.72 25.69 -15.93
N LEU A 510 17.49 26.44 -14.86
CA LEU A 510 16.31 26.26 -14.00
C LEU A 510 15.02 26.58 -14.78
N THR A 511 14.26 25.54 -15.14
CA THR A 511 12.94 25.62 -15.76
C THR A 511 11.88 25.10 -14.79
N TYR A 512 10.60 25.23 -15.11
CA TYR A 512 9.54 24.77 -14.22
C TYR A 512 9.72 23.31 -13.81
N ASN A 513 10.01 22.44 -14.79
CA ASN A 513 10.10 20.98 -14.58
C ASN A 513 11.36 20.51 -13.84
N THR A 514 12.38 21.37 -13.68
CA THR A 514 13.57 21.04 -12.87
C THR A 514 13.27 21.07 -11.37
N PHE A 515 12.17 21.69 -10.95
CA PHE A 515 11.75 21.70 -9.55
C PHE A 515 10.83 20.50 -9.25
N LYS A 516 11.09 19.83 -8.13
CA LYS A 516 10.28 18.72 -7.57
C LYS A 516 10.03 18.94 -6.09
N TYR A 517 9.19 18.10 -5.49
CA TYR A 517 8.87 18.15 -4.07
C TYR A 517 9.52 16.98 -3.33
N ALA A 518 10.26 17.30 -2.27
CA ALA A 518 10.76 16.38 -1.29
C ALA A 518 9.76 16.32 -0.13
N SER A 519 8.84 15.36 -0.16
CA SER A 519 7.80 15.17 0.87
C SER A 519 8.26 14.22 1.97
N PHE A 520 8.05 14.62 3.22
CA PHE A 520 8.33 13.78 4.39
C PHE A 520 7.05 13.06 4.84
N THR A 521 7.16 11.79 5.22
CA THR A 521 6.02 10.96 5.66
C THR A 521 5.69 11.12 7.14
N SER A 522 6.64 11.60 7.95
CA SER A 522 6.46 11.79 9.39
C SER A 522 5.72 13.09 9.70
N ASP A 523 4.67 12.98 10.50
CA ASP A 523 3.97 14.11 11.10
C ASP A 523 4.76 14.64 12.31
N PHE A 524 4.64 15.92 12.61
CA PHE A 524 5.20 16.53 13.81
C PHE A 524 4.29 17.63 14.37
N GLN A 525 4.52 17.97 15.64
CA GLN A 525 3.89 19.11 16.32
C GLN A 525 4.93 20.17 16.63
N PHE A 526 4.52 21.43 16.63
CA PHE A 526 5.38 22.51 17.06
C PHE A 526 5.44 22.56 18.60
N PRO A 527 6.64 22.59 19.20
CA PRO A 527 6.76 22.57 20.65
C PRO A 527 6.39 23.91 21.31
N GLN A 528 6.44 25.01 20.57
CA GLN A 528 6.20 26.37 21.06
C GLN A 528 5.50 27.22 19.99
N THR A 529 4.98 28.39 20.35
CA THR A 529 4.42 29.34 19.37
C THR A 529 5.49 29.84 18.40
N GLN A 530 6.71 30.07 18.86
CA GLN A 530 7.83 30.50 18.02
C GLN A 530 8.89 29.42 17.98
N ASN A 531 9.34 29.04 16.78
CA ASN A 531 10.33 27.98 16.61
C ASN A 531 11.35 28.37 15.56
N THR A 532 12.57 27.87 15.71
CA THR A 532 13.59 27.95 14.66
C THR A 532 13.79 26.56 14.04
N ILE A 533 13.70 26.51 12.72
CA ILE A 533 13.91 25.31 11.90
C ILE A 533 15.24 25.44 11.17
N SER A 534 15.97 24.34 11.02
CA SER A 534 17.14 24.25 10.14
C SER A 534 16.93 23.23 9.02
N ILE A 535 17.46 23.53 7.84
CA ILE A 535 17.49 22.61 6.70
C ILE A 535 18.92 22.09 6.54
N ASN A 536 19.08 20.77 6.46
CA ASN A 536 20.33 20.12 6.12
C ASN A 536 20.23 19.44 4.76
N VAL A 537 21.26 19.63 3.93
CA VAL A 537 21.36 19.05 2.58
C VAL A 537 22.70 18.34 2.49
N THR A 538 22.66 17.01 2.47
CA THR A 538 23.84 16.15 2.67
C THR A 538 23.88 15.00 1.66
N ASN A 539 24.93 14.17 1.74
CA ASN A 539 25.09 12.96 0.94
C ASN A 539 25.24 13.19 -0.58
N PHE A 540 26.02 14.21 -0.97
CA PHE A 540 26.37 14.48 -2.35
C PHE A 540 27.80 15.03 -2.50
N SER A 541 28.37 14.92 -3.70
CA SER A 541 29.75 15.37 -3.97
C SER A 541 29.85 16.89 -4.15
N SER A 542 30.94 17.48 -3.67
CA SER A 542 31.25 18.90 -3.88
C SER A 542 31.20 19.27 -5.38
N GLY A 543 30.60 20.40 -5.70
CA GLY A 543 30.40 20.88 -7.08
C GLY A 543 29.09 20.43 -7.74
N GLN A 544 28.28 19.59 -7.07
CA GLN A 544 26.87 19.42 -7.42
C GLN A 544 26.05 20.54 -6.81
N GLU A 545 24.94 20.92 -7.44
CA GLU A 545 24.15 22.07 -7.05
C GLU A 545 22.79 21.63 -6.51
N VAL A 546 22.42 22.16 -5.35
CA VAL A 546 21.10 21.98 -4.75
C VAL A 546 20.48 23.34 -4.49
N TYR A 547 19.27 23.54 -5.03
CA TYR A 547 18.48 24.76 -4.92
C TYR A 547 17.22 24.49 -4.10
N ILE A 548 16.97 25.32 -3.10
CA ILE A 548 15.77 25.26 -2.26
C ILE A 548 14.95 26.53 -2.53
N ASP A 549 13.70 26.32 -2.98
CA ASP A 549 12.73 27.39 -3.22
C ASP A 549 11.96 27.73 -1.95
N ARG A 550 11.25 26.74 -1.40
CA ARG A 550 10.36 26.93 -0.25
C ARG A 550 10.13 25.65 0.54
N ILE A 551 9.76 25.83 1.80
CA ILE A 551 9.22 24.79 2.68
C ILE A 551 7.70 24.96 2.73
N GLU A 552 6.97 23.87 2.68
CA GLU A 552 5.51 23.86 2.81
C GLU A 552 5.11 23.03 4.03
N PHE A 553 4.31 23.64 4.90
CA PHE A 553 3.72 22.99 6.08
C PHE A 553 2.26 22.67 5.80
N ILE A 554 1.91 21.39 5.90
CA ILE A 554 0.60 20.85 5.57
C ILE A 554 -0.05 20.40 6.87
N PRO A 555 -1.15 21.00 7.32
CA PRO A 555 -1.86 20.51 8.50
C PRO A 555 -2.37 19.09 8.26
N VAL A 556 -2.17 18.22 9.24
CA VAL A 556 -2.71 16.85 9.26
C VAL A 556 -3.95 16.86 10.13
N ASP A 557 -5.10 16.73 9.50
CA ASP A 557 -6.41 16.64 10.14
C ASP A 557 -7.16 15.38 9.68
N GLU A 558 -8.38 15.19 10.18
CA GLU A 558 -9.23 14.05 9.82
C GLU A 558 -9.51 13.99 8.31
N THR A 559 -9.63 15.15 7.65
CA THR A 559 -9.83 15.24 6.19
C THR A 559 -8.63 14.74 5.41
N TYR A 560 -7.40 15.11 5.81
CA TYR A 560 -6.18 14.62 5.19
C TYR A 560 -6.00 13.11 5.38
N GLU A 561 -6.26 12.60 6.60
CA GLU A 561 -6.18 11.16 6.87
C GLU A 561 -7.20 10.38 6.03
N ALA A 562 -8.42 10.90 5.89
CA ALA A 562 -9.45 10.30 5.06
C ALA A 562 -9.10 10.33 3.55
N GLU A 563 -8.48 11.40 3.05
CA GLU A 563 -8.03 11.48 1.66
C GLU A 563 -6.92 10.47 1.35
N GLN A 564 -5.97 10.29 2.27
CA GLN A 564 -4.93 9.27 2.14
C GLN A 564 -5.51 7.86 2.16
N ASP A 565 -6.45 7.59 3.06
CA ASP A 565 -7.14 6.30 3.14
C ASP A 565 -7.94 6.05 1.83
N LEU A 566 -8.58 7.08 1.25
CA LEU A 566 -9.26 7.00 -0.04
C LEU A 566 -8.33 6.63 -1.19
N GLU A 567 -7.18 7.30 -1.33
CA GLU A 567 -6.22 7.00 -2.39
C GLU A 567 -5.58 5.61 -2.23
N ALA A 568 -5.32 5.19 -1.00
CA ALA A 568 -4.85 3.83 -0.71
C ALA A 568 -5.90 2.79 -1.14
N ALA A 569 -7.18 3.00 -0.81
CA ALA A 569 -8.27 2.14 -1.23
C ALA A 569 -8.44 2.11 -2.76
N LYS A 570 -8.43 3.26 -3.44
CA LYS A 570 -8.50 3.34 -4.91
C LYS A 570 -7.36 2.55 -5.56
N LYS A 571 -6.13 2.69 -5.05
CA LYS A 571 -4.96 1.95 -5.58
C LYS A 571 -5.13 0.44 -5.39
N ALA A 572 -5.54 0.00 -4.19
CA ALA A 572 -5.76 -1.42 -3.90
C ALA A 572 -6.83 -2.03 -4.80
N VAL A 573 -7.99 -1.38 -4.94
CA VAL A 573 -9.09 -1.86 -5.79
C VAL A 573 -8.70 -1.91 -7.27
N ASN A 574 -8.05 -0.86 -7.78
CA ASN A 574 -7.59 -0.86 -9.18
C ASN A 574 -6.51 -1.92 -9.45
N ALA A 575 -5.76 -2.35 -8.44
CA ALA A 575 -4.77 -3.41 -8.59
C ALA A 575 -5.42 -4.79 -8.87
N LEU A 576 -6.66 -5.03 -8.44
CA LEU A 576 -7.37 -6.31 -8.59
C LEU A 576 -7.69 -6.66 -10.06
N PHE A 577 -7.95 -5.64 -10.86
CA PHE A 577 -8.52 -5.79 -12.21
C PHE A 577 -7.47 -5.76 -13.31
N THR A 578 -7.75 -6.45 -14.42
CA THR A 578 -7.04 -6.30 -15.69
C THR A 578 -7.23 -4.88 -16.27
N SER A 579 -6.42 -4.49 -17.27
CA SER A 579 -6.47 -3.14 -17.85
C SER A 579 -7.82 -2.76 -18.45
N THR A 580 -8.65 -3.73 -18.86
CA THR A 580 -10.01 -3.50 -19.37
C THR A 580 -11.09 -3.52 -18.29
N LYS A 581 -10.73 -3.86 -17.04
CA LYS A 581 -11.63 -4.05 -15.89
C LYS A 581 -12.71 -5.13 -16.02
N ASP A 582 -12.65 -5.96 -17.05
CA ASP A 582 -13.64 -7.03 -17.29
C ASP A 582 -13.33 -8.36 -16.57
N GLY A 583 -12.20 -8.42 -15.84
CA GLY A 583 -11.75 -9.63 -15.16
C GLY A 583 -10.62 -9.36 -14.16
N LEU A 584 -10.42 -10.29 -13.23
CA LEU A 584 -9.32 -10.26 -12.27
C LEU A 584 -7.97 -10.52 -12.94
N LYS A 585 -6.90 -9.90 -12.44
CA LYS A 585 -5.54 -10.25 -12.89
C LYS A 585 -5.22 -11.72 -12.51
N PRO A 586 -4.47 -12.48 -13.33
CA PRO A 586 -4.17 -13.89 -13.08
C PRO A 586 -3.50 -14.22 -11.74
N GLY A 587 -2.76 -13.27 -11.17
CA GLY A 587 -2.10 -13.43 -9.86
C GLY A 587 -2.97 -13.13 -8.66
N VAL A 588 -4.06 -12.36 -8.82
CA VAL A 588 -4.83 -11.84 -7.68
C VAL A 588 -5.50 -12.97 -6.92
N THR A 589 -5.28 -13.05 -5.61
CA THR A 589 -5.86 -14.05 -4.71
C THR A 589 -7.19 -13.59 -4.11
N ASP A 590 -7.99 -14.54 -3.63
CA ASP A 590 -9.22 -14.23 -2.90
C ASP A 590 -8.96 -13.44 -1.61
N TYR A 591 -7.81 -13.69 -0.96
CA TYR A 591 -7.35 -12.93 0.20
C TYR A 591 -7.11 -11.46 -0.16
N GLU A 592 -6.37 -11.16 -1.23
CA GLU A 592 -6.11 -9.79 -1.68
C GLU A 592 -7.40 -9.01 -2.01
N VAL A 593 -8.42 -9.68 -2.55
CA VAL A 593 -9.75 -9.09 -2.75
C VAL A 593 -10.39 -8.70 -1.42
N ASN A 594 -10.32 -9.56 -0.40
CA ASN A 594 -10.79 -9.27 0.95
C ASN A 594 -10.01 -8.11 1.59
N GLN A 595 -8.68 -8.05 1.41
CA GLN A 595 -7.85 -6.95 1.92
C GLN A 595 -8.23 -5.60 1.31
N ALA A 596 -8.45 -5.56 -0.01
CA ALA A 596 -8.96 -4.37 -0.68
C ALA A 596 -10.36 -3.97 -0.15
N ALA A 597 -11.22 -4.95 0.13
CA ALA A 597 -12.54 -4.71 0.73
C ALA A 597 -12.43 -4.06 2.12
N ASN A 598 -11.48 -4.50 2.94
CA ASN A 598 -11.24 -3.95 4.28
C ASN A 598 -10.77 -2.49 4.19
N LEU A 599 -9.88 -2.16 3.25
CA LEU A 599 -9.46 -0.76 3.03
C LEU A 599 -10.64 0.15 2.63
N VAL A 600 -11.56 -0.35 1.81
CA VAL A 600 -12.75 0.40 1.41
C VAL A 600 -13.74 0.56 2.58
N GLU A 601 -13.91 -0.46 3.41
CA GLU A 601 -14.78 -0.40 4.60
C GLU A 601 -14.32 0.68 5.59
N CYS A 602 -13.02 0.89 5.68
CA CYS A 602 -12.38 1.87 6.56
C CYS A 602 -12.43 3.32 6.07
N LEU A 603 -12.96 3.57 4.87
CA LEU A 603 -13.17 4.94 4.39
C LEU A 603 -14.26 5.65 5.21
N SER A 604 -14.09 6.95 5.43
CA SER A 604 -15.09 7.77 6.12
C SER A 604 -16.42 7.76 5.36
N ASP A 605 -17.50 7.43 6.07
CA ASP A 605 -18.87 7.50 5.55
C ASP A 605 -19.35 8.95 5.35
N ASP A 606 -18.73 9.91 6.05
CA ASP A 606 -19.11 11.32 6.02
C ASP A 606 -18.39 12.11 4.92
N LEU A 607 -17.12 11.79 4.66
CA LEU A 607 -16.26 12.58 3.77
C LEU A 607 -16.32 12.11 2.31
N TYR A 608 -16.38 10.80 2.04
CA TYR A 608 -16.34 10.23 0.69
C TYR A 608 -17.40 9.13 0.45
N PRO A 609 -18.68 9.39 0.74
CA PRO A 609 -19.72 8.36 0.67
C PRO A 609 -19.92 7.78 -0.73
N ASN A 610 -19.75 8.60 -1.78
CA ASN A 610 -19.96 8.17 -3.16
C ASN A 610 -18.82 7.28 -3.65
N GLU A 611 -17.58 7.68 -3.39
CA GLU A 611 -16.37 6.96 -3.76
C GLU A 611 -16.27 5.66 -2.99
N LYS A 612 -16.57 5.68 -1.68
CA LYS A 612 -16.68 4.47 -0.87
C LYS A 612 -17.68 3.49 -1.47
N ARG A 613 -18.87 3.95 -1.88
CA ARG A 613 -19.88 3.11 -2.54
C ARG A 613 -19.37 2.51 -3.86
N LEU A 614 -18.76 3.33 -4.73
CA LEU A 614 -18.23 2.86 -6.02
C LEU A 614 -17.12 1.83 -5.85
N LEU A 615 -16.22 2.06 -4.88
CA LEU A 615 -15.16 1.12 -4.55
C LEU A 615 -15.74 -0.18 -3.97
N PHE A 616 -16.79 -0.10 -3.14
CA PHE A 616 -17.49 -1.28 -2.64
C PHE A 616 -18.13 -2.10 -3.75
N ASP A 617 -18.79 -1.45 -4.71
CA ASP A 617 -19.38 -2.13 -5.86
C ASP A 617 -18.30 -2.82 -6.70
N ALA A 618 -17.16 -2.16 -6.93
CA ALA A 618 -16.02 -2.76 -7.61
C ALA A 618 -15.46 -3.96 -6.84
N VAL A 619 -15.25 -3.86 -5.52
CA VAL A 619 -14.72 -5.00 -4.74
C VAL A 619 -15.74 -6.14 -4.66
N ARG A 620 -17.03 -5.85 -4.62
CA ARG A 620 -18.08 -6.89 -4.68
C ARG A 620 -18.03 -7.63 -6.02
N GLU A 621 -17.82 -6.92 -7.12
CA GLU A 621 -17.63 -7.56 -8.43
C GLU A 621 -16.34 -8.37 -8.49
N ALA A 622 -15.23 -7.87 -7.95
CA ALA A 622 -13.99 -8.63 -7.81
C ALA A 622 -14.20 -9.93 -7.01
N LYS A 623 -14.96 -9.88 -5.92
CA LYS A 623 -15.30 -11.05 -5.10
C LYS A 623 -16.19 -12.04 -5.88
N ARG A 624 -17.17 -11.56 -6.63
CA ARG A 624 -18.00 -12.39 -7.51
C ARG A 624 -17.16 -13.11 -8.58
N LEU A 625 -16.23 -12.40 -9.21
CA LEU A 625 -15.30 -12.98 -10.19
C LEU A 625 -14.34 -14.00 -9.55
N SER A 626 -13.88 -13.73 -8.32
CA SER A 626 -13.06 -14.67 -7.53
C SER A 626 -13.82 -15.97 -7.26
N GLY A 627 -15.08 -15.87 -6.81
CA GLY A 627 -15.95 -17.03 -6.62
C GLY A 627 -16.24 -17.79 -7.92
N ALA A 628 -16.50 -17.08 -9.01
CA ALA A 628 -16.83 -17.71 -10.30
C ALA A 628 -15.67 -18.50 -10.94
N ARG A 629 -14.41 -18.15 -10.65
CA ARG A 629 -13.23 -18.91 -11.12
C ARG A 629 -12.80 -20.04 -10.17
N ASN A 630 -13.34 -20.07 -8.94
CA ASN A 630 -12.95 -21.03 -7.94
C ASN A 630 -13.68 -22.36 -8.19
N LEU A 631 -12.92 -23.44 -8.35
CA LEU A 631 -13.47 -24.78 -8.59
C LEU A 631 -13.84 -25.52 -7.30
N LEU A 632 -13.45 -25.01 -6.13
CA LEU A 632 -13.87 -25.57 -4.85
C LEU A 632 -15.36 -25.32 -4.64
N GLN A 633 -16.10 -26.36 -4.28
CA GLN A 633 -17.46 -26.27 -3.76
C GLN A 633 -17.42 -25.75 -2.32
N ASP A 634 -18.38 -24.90 -1.98
CA ASP A 634 -18.47 -24.21 -0.68
C ASP A 634 -17.13 -23.59 -0.19
N PRO A 635 -16.53 -22.66 -0.96
CA PRO A 635 -15.26 -22.03 -0.57
C PRO A 635 -15.41 -21.07 0.61
N ASP A 636 -16.64 -20.68 0.97
CA ASP A 636 -16.96 -19.80 2.10
C ASP A 636 -17.41 -20.57 3.36
N PHE A 637 -17.28 -21.91 3.36
CA PHE A 637 -17.57 -22.78 4.51
C PHE A 637 -18.96 -22.53 5.12
N GLN A 638 -20.00 -22.58 4.30
CA GLN A 638 -21.38 -22.55 4.77
C GLN A 638 -21.72 -23.78 5.60
N GLU A 639 -21.25 -24.96 5.19
CA GLU A 639 -21.51 -26.22 5.86
C GLU A 639 -20.36 -27.24 5.64
N ILE A 640 -19.93 -27.89 6.72
CA ILE A 640 -18.98 -29.00 6.66
C ILE A 640 -19.76 -30.32 6.79
N ASN A 641 -19.38 -31.33 6.01
CA ASN A 641 -20.06 -32.63 5.89
C ASN A 641 -21.47 -32.54 5.28
N GLY A 642 -21.74 -31.53 4.44
CA GLY A 642 -22.96 -31.42 3.64
C GLY A 642 -22.96 -32.31 2.38
N GLU A 643 -24.09 -32.38 1.67
CA GLU A 643 -24.27 -33.30 0.53
C GLU A 643 -23.31 -33.06 -0.66
N ASN A 644 -22.73 -31.86 -0.82
CA ASN A 644 -21.81 -31.52 -1.94
C ASN A 644 -20.76 -30.47 -1.54
N GLY A 645 -19.83 -30.80 -0.65
CA GLY A 645 -18.81 -29.85 -0.18
C GLY A 645 -17.62 -30.51 0.50
N TRP A 646 -17.21 -29.94 1.63
CA TRP A 646 -16.07 -30.43 2.40
C TRP A 646 -16.44 -31.62 3.28
N THR A 647 -15.62 -32.68 3.25
CA THR A 647 -15.65 -33.78 4.22
C THR A 647 -14.57 -33.56 5.26
N ALA A 648 -14.93 -33.64 6.54
CA ALA A 648 -14.04 -33.33 7.66
C ALA A 648 -14.11 -34.37 8.78
N SER A 649 -12.99 -34.56 9.46
CA SER A 649 -12.95 -35.19 10.77
C SER A 649 -13.70 -34.36 11.80
N THR A 650 -14.10 -34.99 12.90
CA THR A 650 -14.76 -34.28 13.99
C THR A 650 -13.83 -33.22 14.61
N GLY A 651 -14.40 -32.10 15.08
CA GLY A 651 -13.68 -31.06 15.84
C GLY A 651 -13.11 -29.90 15.03
N ILE A 652 -13.29 -29.87 13.71
CA ILE A 652 -13.02 -28.67 12.91
C ILE A 652 -14.11 -27.63 13.21
N GLU A 653 -13.71 -26.40 13.49
CA GLU A 653 -14.62 -25.28 13.78
C GLU A 653 -14.69 -24.31 12.60
N ILE A 654 -15.90 -23.90 12.24
CA ILE A 654 -16.15 -22.77 11.32
C ILE A 654 -16.24 -21.51 12.16
N VAL A 655 -15.37 -20.55 11.89
CA VAL A 655 -15.31 -19.28 12.63
C VAL A 655 -15.77 -18.15 11.72
N GLU A 656 -16.63 -17.29 12.24
CA GLU A 656 -17.03 -16.05 11.54
C GLU A 656 -15.85 -15.08 11.46
N GLY A 657 -15.77 -14.30 10.38
CA GLY A 657 -14.57 -13.53 10.04
C GLY A 657 -14.06 -12.56 11.11
N ASP A 658 -12.75 -12.36 11.11
CA ASP A 658 -11.98 -11.47 12.00
C ASP A 658 -11.11 -10.47 11.19
N ALA A 659 -10.09 -9.87 11.81
CA ALA A 659 -9.20 -8.91 11.16
C ALA A 659 -8.24 -9.56 10.13
N VAL A 660 -7.93 -10.85 10.27
CA VAL A 660 -7.11 -11.59 9.31
C VAL A 660 -8.01 -12.10 8.18
N PHE A 661 -9.15 -12.71 8.52
CA PHE A 661 -10.08 -13.29 7.58
C PHE A 661 -11.39 -12.50 7.52
N LYS A 662 -11.62 -11.74 6.44
CA LYS A 662 -12.90 -11.01 6.27
C LYS A 662 -14.12 -11.95 6.20
N GLY A 663 -13.96 -13.12 5.57
CA GLY A 663 -14.98 -14.16 5.47
C GLY A 663 -14.80 -15.25 6.51
N ARG A 664 -15.67 -16.27 6.49
CA ARG A 664 -15.51 -17.44 7.35
C ARG A 664 -14.19 -18.16 7.06
N TYR A 665 -13.63 -18.75 8.09
CA TYR A 665 -12.40 -19.54 8.01
C TYR A 665 -12.50 -20.74 8.95
N LEU A 666 -11.54 -21.65 8.83
CA LEU A 666 -11.53 -22.90 9.57
C LEU A 666 -10.45 -22.92 10.65
N ARG A 667 -10.78 -23.50 11.80
CA ARG A 667 -9.83 -23.92 12.84
C ARG A 667 -9.74 -25.43 12.87
N LEU A 668 -8.55 -25.94 12.60
CA LEU A 668 -8.22 -27.35 12.62
C LEU A 668 -7.43 -27.63 13.92
N PRO A 669 -7.97 -28.47 14.83
CA PRO A 669 -7.23 -28.90 16.01
C PRO A 669 -6.17 -29.96 15.65
N GLY A 670 -5.28 -30.23 16.59
CA GLY A 670 -4.32 -31.33 16.52
C GLY A 670 -4.98 -32.70 16.46
N ALA A 671 -4.19 -33.71 16.11
CA ALA A 671 -4.64 -35.10 16.06
C ALA A 671 -5.12 -35.56 17.45
N ARG A 672 -6.14 -36.41 17.48
CA ARG A 672 -6.71 -36.92 18.74
C ARG A 672 -6.01 -38.20 19.15
N GLU A 673 -5.65 -38.32 20.42
CA GLU A 673 -5.16 -39.58 20.99
C GLU A 673 -6.25 -40.24 21.83
N ILE A 674 -6.62 -41.47 21.48
CA ILE A 674 -7.58 -42.30 22.21
C ILE A 674 -6.95 -43.68 22.38
N ASP A 675 -6.84 -44.17 23.63
CA ASP A 675 -6.38 -45.53 23.95
C ASP A 675 -5.12 -45.98 23.19
N THR A 676 -4.11 -45.09 23.11
CA THR A 676 -2.82 -45.26 22.41
C THR A 676 -2.83 -45.19 20.88
N GLU A 677 -3.98 -44.92 20.26
CA GLU A 677 -4.11 -44.68 18.81
C GLU A 677 -4.30 -43.18 18.50
N THR A 678 -3.57 -42.70 17.48
CA THR A 678 -3.62 -41.31 17.02
C THR A 678 -4.51 -41.18 15.78
N TYR A 679 -5.55 -40.35 15.88
CA TYR A 679 -6.52 -40.07 14.82
C TYR A 679 -6.27 -38.67 14.23
N PRO A 680 -5.86 -38.56 12.96
CA PRO A 680 -5.53 -37.27 12.37
C PRO A 680 -6.76 -36.38 12.21
N THR A 681 -6.55 -35.07 12.30
CA THR A 681 -7.54 -34.09 11.85
C THR A 681 -7.40 -33.95 10.34
N TYR A 682 -8.50 -34.07 9.60
CA TYR A 682 -8.50 -33.93 8.14
C TYR A 682 -9.70 -33.15 7.62
N LEU A 683 -9.48 -32.52 6.47
CA LEU A 683 -10.50 -31.83 5.68
C LEU A 683 -10.17 -32.08 4.21
N TYR A 684 -11.09 -32.64 3.43
CA TYR A 684 -10.85 -32.87 2.01
C TYR A 684 -12.09 -32.66 1.16
N GLN A 685 -11.85 -32.46 -0.14
CA GLN A 685 -12.88 -32.32 -1.16
C GLN A 685 -12.38 -32.94 -2.47
N LYS A 686 -13.29 -33.57 -3.22
CA LYS A 686 -13.03 -34.01 -4.59
C LYS A 686 -13.61 -33.01 -5.57
N ILE A 687 -12.81 -32.62 -6.55
CA ILE A 687 -13.20 -31.75 -7.66
C ILE A 687 -13.42 -32.68 -8.86
N ASP A 688 -14.65 -32.69 -9.36
CA ASP A 688 -15.07 -33.59 -10.42
C ASP A 688 -14.38 -33.31 -11.75
N GLU A 689 -14.17 -34.38 -12.52
CA GLU A 689 -13.49 -34.30 -13.80
C GLU A 689 -14.26 -33.47 -14.84
N GLY A 690 -15.58 -33.34 -14.66
CA GLY A 690 -16.47 -32.53 -15.52
C GLY A 690 -16.21 -31.02 -15.51
N VAL A 691 -15.51 -30.49 -14.50
CA VAL A 691 -15.17 -29.05 -14.41
C VAL A 691 -13.71 -28.75 -14.79
N LEU A 692 -12.95 -29.78 -15.14
CA LEU A 692 -11.54 -29.67 -15.50
C LEU A 692 -11.36 -29.58 -17.03
N LYS A 693 -10.23 -29.00 -17.45
CA LYS A 693 -9.81 -28.93 -18.85
C LYS A 693 -8.60 -29.83 -19.10
N PRO A 694 -8.54 -30.53 -20.25
CA PRO A 694 -7.39 -31.36 -20.57
C PRO A 694 -6.15 -30.51 -20.79
N TYR A 695 -4.98 -31.07 -20.50
CA TYR A 695 -3.65 -30.44 -20.67
C TYR A 695 -3.56 -29.03 -20.06
N THR A 696 -4.09 -28.84 -18.86
CA THR A 696 -4.24 -27.53 -18.20
C THR A 696 -3.67 -27.57 -16.79
N ARG A 697 -2.96 -26.50 -16.38
CA ARG A 697 -2.49 -26.30 -15.01
C ARG A 697 -3.57 -25.65 -14.17
N TYR A 698 -3.81 -26.24 -13.00
CA TYR A 698 -4.59 -25.65 -11.93
C TYR A 698 -3.70 -25.35 -10.73
N ARG A 699 -4.17 -24.46 -9.86
CA ARG A 699 -3.39 -24.03 -8.69
C ARG A 699 -4.30 -23.93 -7.48
N LEU A 700 -4.01 -24.75 -6.47
CA LEU A 700 -4.59 -24.63 -5.15
C LEU A 700 -3.84 -23.53 -4.40
N ARG A 701 -4.56 -22.57 -3.83
CA ARG A 701 -3.98 -21.51 -3.01
C ARG A 701 -4.93 -21.12 -1.89
N GLY A 702 -4.39 -20.42 -0.91
CA GLY A 702 -5.14 -19.92 0.24
C GLY A 702 -4.24 -19.21 1.23
N PHE A 703 -4.84 -18.82 2.35
CA PHE A 703 -4.17 -18.06 3.40
C PHE A 703 -4.25 -18.80 4.74
N VAL A 704 -3.11 -18.93 5.41
CA VAL A 704 -2.97 -19.54 6.74
C VAL A 704 -2.74 -18.43 7.75
N GLY A 705 -3.61 -18.30 8.74
CA GLY A 705 -3.45 -17.31 9.81
C GLY A 705 -2.28 -17.71 10.71
N SER A 706 -2.27 -18.96 11.15
CA SER A 706 -1.22 -19.60 11.94
C SER A 706 -1.33 -21.11 11.83
N SER A 707 -0.22 -21.84 11.92
CA SER A 707 -0.26 -23.30 11.89
C SER A 707 0.98 -23.95 12.50
N GLN A 708 0.79 -25.19 12.96
CA GLN A 708 1.84 -26.13 13.33
C GLN A 708 1.47 -27.52 12.79
N GLY A 709 2.35 -28.09 11.96
CA GLY A 709 2.16 -29.43 11.40
C GLY A 709 1.04 -29.54 10.36
N LEU A 710 0.62 -28.43 9.72
CA LEU A 710 -0.41 -28.46 8.68
C LEU A 710 0.14 -29.04 7.38
N GLU A 711 -0.42 -30.16 6.94
CA GLU A 711 -0.11 -30.79 5.67
C GLU A 711 -1.18 -30.45 4.63
N ILE A 712 -0.78 -30.00 3.45
CA ILE A 712 -1.68 -29.60 2.36
C ILE A 712 -1.39 -30.44 1.12
N TYR A 713 -2.45 -31.00 0.54
CA TYR A 713 -2.41 -32.00 -0.51
C TYR A 713 -3.22 -31.61 -1.74
N THR A 714 -2.67 -31.95 -2.91
CA THR A 714 -3.44 -32.15 -4.14
C THR A 714 -3.11 -33.51 -4.71
N ILE A 715 -4.12 -34.37 -4.94
CA ILE A 715 -3.94 -35.76 -5.35
C ILE A 715 -4.70 -36.03 -6.65
N ARG A 716 -4.00 -36.60 -7.65
CA ARG A 716 -4.58 -37.23 -8.85
C ARG A 716 -3.83 -38.52 -9.16
N HIS A 717 -3.01 -38.55 -10.23
CA HIS A 717 -2.09 -39.65 -10.53
C HIS A 717 -0.87 -39.65 -9.60
N GLN A 718 -0.47 -38.45 -9.17
CA GLN A 718 0.56 -38.21 -8.18
C GLN A 718 0.01 -37.37 -7.03
N THR A 719 0.70 -37.43 -5.90
CA THR A 719 0.39 -36.68 -4.70
C THR A 719 1.40 -35.56 -4.55
N ASN A 720 0.94 -34.30 -4.61
CA ASN A 720 1.72 -33.16 -4.17
C ASN A 720 1.41 -32.86 -2.71
N ARG A 721 2.44 -32.64 -1.90
CA ARG A 721 2.33 -32.35 -0.46
C ARG A 721 3.25 -31.19 -0.08
N ILE A 722 2.73 -30.25 0.70
CA ILE A 722 3.52 -29.25 1.43
C ILE A 722 3.16 -29.29 2.91
N VAL A 723 4.10 -28.89 3.77
CA VAL A 723 3.88 -28.75 5.21
C VAL A 723 4.09 -27.28 5.59
N LYS A 724 3.17 -26.71 6.36
CA LYS A 724 3.16 -25.31 6.77
C LYS A 724 3.21 -25.18 8.29
N ASN A 725 4.19 -24.41 8.76
CA ASN A 725 4.31 -23.96 10.14
C ASN A 725 4.38 -22.43 10.08
N VAL A 726 3.28 -21.77 10.41
CA VAL A 726 3.12 -20.32 10.24
C VAL A 726 2.94 -19.70 11.63
N PRO A 727 3.77 -18.71 12.02
CA PRO A 727 3.66 -18.07 13.32
C PRO A 727 2.35 -17.28 13.47
N ASP A 728 1.95 -17.03 14.71
CA ASP A 728 0.80 -16.17 15.04
C ASP A 728 1.30 -14.75 15.38
N ASP A 729 1.67 -13.96 14.36
CA ASP A 729 2.29 -12.63 14.53
C ASP A 729 1.67 -11.51 13.67
N LEU A 730 0.52 -11.79 13.03
CA LEU A 730 -0.22 -10.82 12.22
C LEU A 730 -1.03 -9.82 13.04
N LEU A 731 -1.27 -10.09 14.33
CA LEU A 731 -2.01 -9.21 15.23
C LEU A 731 -1.15 -8.80 16.43
N PRO A 732 -1.31 -7.58 16.96
CA PRO A 732 -0.58 -7.14 18.14
C PRO A 732 -1.12 -7.77 19.43
N ASP A 733 -0.26 -7.93 20.45
CA ASP A 733 -0.64 -8.47 21.79
C ASP A 733 -1.78 -7.67 22.47
N VAL A 734 -1.95 -6.40 22.11
CA VAL A 734 -3.02 -5.53 22.59
C VAL A 734 -3.78 -4.98 21.39
N SER A 735 -4.96 -5.56 21.12
CA SER A 735 -5.86 -5.11 20.07
C SER A 735 -6.41 -3.70 20.36
N PRO A 736 -6.35 -2.77 19.40
CA PRO A 736 -7.06 -1.51 19.47
C PRO A 736 -8.58 -1.78 19.48
N VAL A 737 -9.28 -1.23 20.46
CA VAL A 737 -10.72 -1.43 20.64
C VAL A 737 -11.44 -0.12 20.30
N ASN A 738 -12.56 -0.22 19.58
CA ASN A 738 -13.48 0.88 19.36
C ASN A 738 -14.08 1.35 20.69
N SER A 739 -14.66 2.55 20.70
CA SER A 739 -15.26 3.17 21.90
C SER A 739 -16.42 2.36 22.51
N ASP A 740 -17.00 1.43 21.76
CA ASP A 740 -18.06 0.50 22.15
C ASP A 740 -17.55 -0.86 22.65
N GLY A 741 -16.23 -1.06 22.69
CA GLY A 741 -15.60 -2.32 23.09
C GLY A 741 -15.50 -3.37 21.99
N SER A 742 -15.87 -3.06 20.74
CA SER A 742 -15.64 -3.94 19.59
C SER A 742 -14.20 -3.80 19.06
N ILE A 743 -13.65 -4.85 18.47
CA ILE A 743 -12.34 -4.80 17.82
C ILE A 743 -12.32 -3.73 16.71
N ASN A 744 -11.30 -2.86 16.69
CA ASN A 744 -11.11 -1.87 15.63
C ASN A 744 -10.43 -2.52 14.42
N ARG A 745 -11.26 -3.08 13.53
CA ARG A 745 -10.79 -3.75 12.30
C ARG A 745 -9.92 -2.86 11.43
N CYS A 746 -10.15 -1.55 11.40
CA CYS A 746 -9.38 -0.64 10.56
C CYS A 746 -7.96 -0.40 11.07
N SER A 747 -7.78 -0.29 12.38
CA SER A 747 -6.46 -0.20 12.99
C SER A 747 -5.67 -1.51 12.88
N GLU A 748 -6.33 -2.65 13.11
CA GLU A 748 -5.70 -3.97 12.98
C GLU A 748 -5.32 -4.27 11.52
N GLN A 749 -6.16 -3.90 10.56
CA GLN A 749 -5.87 -4.10 9.15
C GLN A 749 -4.60 -3.35 8.68
N LYS A 750 -4.40 -2.12 9.16
CA LYS A 750 -3.17 -1.35 8.89
C LYS A 750 -1.93 -2.07 9.45
N TYR A 751 -2.07 -2.74 10.60
CA TYR A 751 -1.00 -3.55 11.20
C TYR A 751 -0.70 -4.80 10.38
N VAL A 752 -1.72 -5.59 10.02
CA VAL A 752 -1.60 -6.81 9.18
C VAL A 752 -0.89 -6.50 7.86
N ASN A 753 -1.31 -5.43 7.17
CA ASN A 753 -0.70 -5.03 5.89
C ASN A 753 0.79 -4.69 6.04
N SER A 754 1.17 -3.98 7.12
CA SER A 754 2.56 -3.60 7.36
C SER A 754 3.48 -4.80 7.63
N ARG A 755 2.94 -5.88 8.23
CA ARG A 755 3.67 -7.13 8.49
C ARG A 755 3.87 -7.93 7.21
N LEU A 756 2.81 -8.07 6.41
CA LEU A 756 2.85 -8.81 5.15
C LEU A 756 3.80 -8.17 4.11
N GLU A 757 3.95 -6.84 4.09
CA GLU A 757 4.93 -6.15 3.23
C GLU A 757 6.40 -6.46 3.57
N GLY A 758 6.67 -6.95 4.79
CA GLY A 758 8.02 -7.28 5.27
C GLY A 758 8.45 -8.74 5.09
N GLU A 759 7.54 -9.64 4.66
CA GLU A 759 7.83 -11.08 4.63
C GLU A 759 8.63 -11.51 3.39
N ASN A 760 9.74 -12.21 3.64
CA ASN A 760 10.53 -12.90 2.62
C ASN A 760 10.02 -14.34 2.45
N ARG A 761 9.97 -14.82 1.21
CA ARG A 761 9.48 -16.17 0.82
C ARG A 761 10.23 -17.31 1.54
N SER A 762 9.71 -17.72 2.70
CA SER A 762 10.15 -18.83 3.57
C SER A 762 9.00 -19.83 3.77
N GLY A 763 9.27 -20.97 4.42
CA GLY A 763 8.24 -21.91 4.91
C GLY A 763 7.24 -21.28 5.89
N ASP A 764 7.58 -20.12 6.45
CA ASP A 764 6.81 -19.34 7.44
C ASP A 764 5.77 -18.40 6.80
N ALA A 765 5.75 -18.25 5.47
CA ALA A 765 4.83 -17.32 4.81
C ALA A 765 3.35 -17.74 5.02
N HIS A 766 2.49 -16.78 5.30
CA HIS A 766 1.05 -16.99 5.48
C HIS A 766 0.34 -17.48 4.21
N GLU A 767 0.82 -17.08 3.03
CA GLU A 767 0.30 -17.55 1.76
C GLU A 767 0.86 -18.93 1.36
N PHE A 768 0.01 -19.76 0.75
CA PHE A 768 0.45 -21.01 0.11
C PHE A 768 -0.11 -21.14 -1.31
N SER A 769 0.64 -21.86 -2.14
CA SER A 769 0.27 -22.15 -3.53
C SER A 769 0.86 -23.50 -3.94
N LEU A 770 0.01 -24.42 -4.39
CA LEU A 770 0.37 -25.76 -4.85
C LEU A 770 -0.17 -26.00 -6.27
N PRO A 771 0.68 -26.16 -7.30
CA PRO A 771 0.23 -26.44 -8.65
C PRO A 771 -0.17 -27.91 -8.83
N ILE A 772 -1.11 -28.16 -9.74
CA ILE A 772 -1.46 -29.50 -10.22
C ILE A 772 -1.75 -29.48 -11.72
N ASP A 773 -1.17 -30.43 -12.43
CA ASP A 773 -1.23 -30.52 -13.88
C ASP A 773 -2.23 -31.59 -14.31
N ILE A 774 -3.14 -31.24 -15.22
CA ILE A 774 -4.22 -32.10 -15.69
C ILE A 774 -3.95 -32.50 -17.13
N GLY A 775 -3.86 -33.79 -17.43
CA GLY A 775 -3.66 -34.30 -18.78
C GLY A 775 -4.94 -34.77 -19.44
N GLU A 776 -4.97 -36.00 -19.92
CA GLU A 776 -6.18 -36.55 -20.54
C GLU A 776 -7.29 -36.69 -19.48
N LEU A 777 -8.54 -36.44 -19.88
CA LEU A 777 -9.70 -36.57 -19.00
C LEU A 777 -10.44 -37.87 -19.32
N ASP A 778 -10.73 -38.68 -18.30
CA ASP A 778 -11.56 -39.88 -18.42
C ASP A 778 -12.79 -39.78 -17.53
N TYR A 779 -13.90 -39.35 -18.12
CA TYR A 779 -15.17 -39.19 -17.42
C TYR A 779 -15.75 -40.50 -16.87
N ASN A 780 -15.31 -41.68 -17.33
CA ASN A 780 -15.75 -42.96 -16.77
C ASN A 780 -14.97 -43.31 -15.50
N GLU A 781 -13.67 -42.99 -15.48
CA GLU A 781 -12.83 -43.18 -14.29
C GLU A 781 -13.13 -42.10 -13.23
N ASN A 782 -13.46 -40.88 -13.67
CA ASN A 782 -13.69 -39.69 -12.84
C ASN A 782 -12.59 -39.54 -11.77
N ALA A 783 -11.32 -39.54 -12.18
CA ALA A 783 -10.19 -39.39 -11.26
C ALA A 783 -10.27 -38.07 -10.48
N GLY A 784 -10.67 -36.99 -11.17
CA GLY A 784 -10.82 -35.65 -10.58
C GLY A 784 -9.53 -35.11 -9.97
N ILE A 785 -9.66 -34.19 -9.01
CA ILE A 785 -8.58 -33.72 -8.12
C ILE A 785 -9.07 -33.83 -6.69
N TRP A 786 -8.33 -34.49 -5.82
CA TRP A 786 -8.57 -34.38 -4.38
C TRP A 786 -7.74 -33.25 -3.80
N VAL A 787 -8.40 -32.33 -3.12
CA VAL A 787 -7.77 -31.29 -2.29
C VAL A 787 -7.94 -31.71 -0.84
N GLY A 788 -6.84 -31.74 -0.07
CA GLY A 788 -6.88 -32.22 1.31
C GLY A 788 -5.96 -31.44 2.24
N PHE A 789 -6.38 -31.31 3.49
CA PHE A 789 -5.64 -30.73 4.60
C PHE A 789 -5.60 -31.76 5.72
N LYS A 790 -4.45 -31.93 6.36
CA LYS A 790 -4.26 -32.95 7.39
C LYS A 790 -3.32 -32.46 8.49
N ILE A 791 -3.62 -32.83 9.73
CA ILE A 791 -2.75 -32.65 10.89
C ILE A 791 -2.64 -34.00 11.59
N THR A 792 -1.42 -34.52 11.71
CA THR A 792 -1.14 -35.83 12.33
C THR A 792 -0.56 -35.71 13.74
N ASP A 793 -0.11 -34.52 14.13
CA ASP A 793 0.50 -34.24 15.42
C ASP A 793 -0.57 -33.81 16.44
N PRO A 794 -0.65 -34.43 17.63
CA PRO A 794 -1.54 -33.98 18.70
C PRO A 794 -1.31 -32.54 19.17
N GLU A 795 -0.08 -32.02 19.06
CA GLU A 795 0.24 -30.62 19.36
C GLU A 795 0.04 -29.69 18.15
N GLY A 796 -0.30 -30.24 16.98
CA GLY A 796 -0.54 -29.48 15.77
C GLY A 796 -1.81 -28.63 15.82
N TYR A 797 -1.90 -27.63 14.97
CA TYR A 797 -3.10 -26.81 14.77
C TYR A 797 -3.01 -26.04 13.45
N ALA A 798 -4.14 -25.54 12.95
CA ALA A 798 -4.13 -24.57 11.87
C ALA A 798 -5.35 -23.66 11.87
N THR A 799 -5.16 -22.41 11.45
CA THR A 799 -6.21 -21.49 11.03
C THR A 799 -6.03 -21.20 9.54
N LEU A 800 -7.05 -21.46 8.72
CA LEU A 800 -6.93 -21.27 7.27
C LEU A 800 -8.25 -20.87 6.62
N GLY A 801 -8.16 -20.07 5.57
CA GLY A 801 -9.30 -19.54 4.82
C GLY A 801 -8.89 -19.05 3.43
N ASN A 802 -9.84 -18.39 2.74
CA ASN A 802 -9.63 -17.88 1.38
C ASN A 802 -9.13 -18.95 0.40
N LEU A 803 -9.64 -20.18 0.54
CA LEU A 803 -9.21 -21.31 -0.27
C LEU A 803 -9.76 -21.18 -1.69
N GLU A 804 -8.89 -21.37 -2.68
CA GLU A 804 -9.30 -21.41 -4.07
C GLU A 804 -8.47 -22.39 -4.90
N LEU A 805 -9.15 -23.11 -5.79
CA LEU A 805 -8.54 -23.90 -6.85
C LEU A 805 -8.90 -23.24 -8.17
N VAL A 806 -7.91 -22.64 -8.83
CA VAL A 806 -8.14 -21.82 -10.05
C VAL A 806 -7.37 -22.36 -11.24
N GLU A 807 -7.93 -22.18 -12.43
CA GLU A 807 -7.25 -22.44 -13.70
C GLU A 807 -6.14 -21.41 -13.94
N GLU A 808 -4.91 -21.86 -14.16
CA GLU A 808 -3.78 -20.99 -14.50
C GLU A 808 -3.59 -20.86 -16.01
N GLY A 809 -3.78 -21.97 -16.74
CA GLY A 809 -3.74 -21.98 -18.21
C GLY A 809 -3.23 -23.30 -18.81
N PRO A 810 -3.20 -23.40 -20.15
CA PRO A 810 -2.79 -24.61 -20.86
C PRO A 810 -1.29 -24.91 -20.68
N LEU A 811 -0.96 -26.19 -20.59
CA LEU A 811 0.39 -26.70 -20.45
C LEU A 811 1.14 -26.68 -21.79
N SER A 812 2.43 -26.32 -21.75
CA SER A 812 3.32 -26.35 -22.91
C SER A 812 4.76 -26.65 -22.51
N GLY A 813 5.59 -27.04 -23.49
CA GLY A 813 7.01 -27.35 -23.30
C GLY A 813 7.27 -28.42 -22.24
N ASP A 814 8.27 -28.18 -21.38
CA ASP A 814 8.73 -29.13 -20.35
C ASP A 814 7.66 -29.57 -19.35
N ALA A 815 6.63 -28.75 -19.10
CA ALA A 815 5.55 -29.10 -18.19
C ALA A 815 4.63 -30.16 -18.81
N LEU A 816 4.31 -30.00 -20.10
CA LEU A 816 3.53 -30.99 -20.85
C LEU A 816 4.29 -32.32 -20.99
N GLU A 817 5.60 -32.27 -21.29
CA GLU A 817 6.43 -33.48 -21.37
C GLU A 817 6.61 -34.20 -20.03
N ARG A 818 6.60 -33.48 -18.91
CA ARG A 818 6.61 -34.08 -17.57
C ARG A 818 5.29 -34.80 -17.31
N LEU A 819 4.17 -34.11 -17.48
CA LEU A 819 2.84 -34.70 -17.31
C LEU A 819 2.62 -35.96 -18.16
N GLN A 820 3.03 -35.93 -19.44
CA GLN A 820 2.91 -37.10 -20.32
C GLN A 820 3.72 -38.31 -19.81
N ARG A 821 4.91 -38.08 -19.23
CA ARG A 821 5.70 -39.16 -18.61
C ARG A 821 5.05 -39.68 -17.34
N GLU A 822 4.47 -38.80 -16.54
CA GLU A 822 3.77 -39.17 -15.31
C GLU A 822 2.52 -40.01 -15.60
N GLU A 823 1.72 -39.62 -16.60
CA GLU A 823 0.58 -40.39 -17.07
C GLU A 823 1.00 -41.75 -17.65
N GLN A 824 2.08 -41.81 -18.42
CA GLN A 824 2.61 -43.09 -18.93
C GLN A 824 3.06 -44.01 -17.79
N GLN A 825 3.75 -43.47 -16.78
CA GLN A 825 4.14 -44.25 -15.61
C GLN A 825 2.93 -44.76 -14.85
N TRP A 826 1.92 -43.92 -14.65
CA TRP A 826 0.68 -44.31 -14.00
C TRP A 826 -0.06 -45.40 -14.81
N LYS A 827 -0.22 -45.23 -16.13
CA LYS A 827 -0.80 -46.25 -17.04
C LYS A 827 -0.02 -47.58 -17.03
N LEU A 828 1.30 -47.57 -16.74
CA LEU A 828 2.11 -48.77 -16.56
C LEU A 828 1.98 -49.40 -15.17
N GLN A 829 1.70 -48.61 -14.13
CA GLN A 829 1.52 -49.10 -12.76
C GLN A 829 0.13 -49.72 -12.55
N MET A 830 -0.92 -49.16 -13.15
CA MET A 830 -2.30 -49.62 -12.93
C MET A 830 -2.53 -51.10 -13.26
N PRO A 831 -2.05 -51.65 -14.40
CA PRO A 831 -2.19 -53.08 -14.68
C PRO A 831 -1.52 -53.97 -13.64
N LYS A 832 -0.35 -53.56 -13.11
CA LYS A 832 0.35 -54.29 -12.04
C LYS A 832 -0.42 -54.29 -10.73
N ARG A 833 -1.03 -53.14 -10.38
CA ARG A 833 -1.88 -53.02 -9.19
C ARG A 833 -3.14 -53.88 -9.32
N CYS A 834 -3.76 -53.92 -10.51
CA CYS A 834 -4.88 -54.79 -10.81
C CYS A 834 -4.49 -56.28 -10.73
N GLU A 835 -3.35 -56.68 -11.29
CA GLU A 835 -2.88 -58.07 -11.25
C GLU A 835 -2.57 -58.54 -9.81
N GLU A 836 -1.91 -57.69 -9.01
CA GLU A 836 -1.65 -57.96 -7.59
C GLU A 836 -2.97 -58.09 -6.81
N THR A 837 -3.91 -57.17 -7.06
CA THR A 837 -5.25 -57.18 -6.48
C THR A 837 -5.98 -58.46 -6.81
N ASP A 838 -6.08 -58.83 -8.09
CA ASP A 838 -6.85 -59.98 -8.53
C ASP A 838 -6.28 -61.27 -7.96
N ARG A 839 -4.95 -61.40 -7.89
CA ARG A 839 -4.30 -62.55 -7.24
C ARG A 839 -4.68 -62.67 -5.76
N LYS A 840 -4.58 -61.57 -4.99
CA LYS A 840 -4.85 -61.59 -3.54
C LYS A 840 -6.34 -61.70 -3.24
N TYR A 841 -7.19 -60.98 -3.96
CA TYR A 841 -8.64 -61.06 -3.84
C TYR A 841 -9.15 -62.45 -4.20
N MET A 842 -8.67 -63.09 -5.27
CA MET A 842 -9.09 -64.46 -5.61
C MET A 842 -8.68 -65.47 -4.53
N ALA A 843 -7.47 -65.33 -3.96
CA ALA A 843 -7.04 -66.20 -2.87
C ALA A 843 -7.90 -66.02 -1.60
N ALA A 844 -8.18 -64.77 -1.22
CA ALA A 844 -9.05 -64.45 -0.11
C ALA A 844 -10.49 -64.94 -0.35
N LYS A 845 -11.05 -64.69 -1.54
CA LYS A 845 -12.37 -65.16 -1.93
C LYS A 845 -12.48 -66.68 -1.89
N GLN A 846 -11.49 -67.41 -2.42
CA GLN A 846 -11.47 -68.88 -2.35
C GLN A 846 -11.35 -69.41 -0.92
N ALA A 847 -10.60 -68.73 -0.05
CA ALA A 847 -10.55 -69.09 1.37
C ALA A 847 -11.91 -68.88 2.04
N VAL A 848 -12.55 -67.72 1.84
CA VAL A 848 -13.87 -67.41 2.38
C VAL A 848 -14.95 -68.35 1.82
N ASP A 849 -14.97 -68.61 0.51
CA ASP A 849 -15.93 -69.53 -0.12
C ASP A 849 -15.85 -70.95 0.44
N ARG A 850 -14.65 -71.42 0.83
CA ARG A 850 -14.44 -72.77 1.39
C ARG A 850 -14.99 -72.94 2.81
N LEU A 851 -15.24 -71.84 3.53
CA LEU A 851 -15.83 -71.89 4.86
C LEU A 851 -17.29 -72.34 4.83
N TYR A 852 -17.99 -72.15 3.71
CA TYR A 852 -19.43 -72.36 3.59
C TYR A 852 -19.78 -73.64 2.83
N VAL A 853 -20.96 -74.22 3.15
CA VAL A 853 -21.52 -75.37 2.42
C VAL A 853 -22.09 -74.96 1.07
N ASP A 854 -22.62 -73.74 0.98
CA ASP A 854 -23.27 -73.19 -0.19
C ASP A 854 -22.99 -71.69 -0.36
N TYR A 855 -23.48 -71.12 -1.46
CA TYR A 855 -23.29 -69.71 -1.81
C TYR A 855 -24.21 -68.75 -1.04
N GLN A 856 -25.14 -69.26 -0.22
CA GLN A 856 -26.05 -68.44 0.59
C GLN A 856 -25.43 -68.08 1.95
N ASP A 857 -24.23 -68.58 2.25
CA ASP A 857 -23.47 -68.29 3.45
C ASP A 857 -24.25 -68.56 4.77
N GLN A 858 -25.19 -69.51 4.76
CA GLN A 858 -26.05 -69.80 5.92
C GLN A 858 -25.48 -70.87 6.87
N GLN A 859 -24.58 -71.73 6.39
CA GLN A 859 -24.00 -72.82 7.17
C GLN A 859 -22.52 -72.99 6.86
N LEU A 860 -21.70 -73.16 7.90
CA LEU A 860 -20.30 -73.53 7.76
C LEU A 860 -20.16 -75.00 7.36
N ASN A 861 -19.12 -75.30 6.59
CA ASN A 861 -18.72 -76.66 6.31
C ASN A 861 -18.31 -77.36 7.63
N PRO A 862 -18.85 -78.56 7.95
CA PRO A 862 -18.65 -79.23 9.24
C PRO A 862 -17.19 -79.47 9.65
N ASN A 863 -16.27 -79.46 8.69
CA ASN A 863 -14.84 -79.69 8.94
C ASN A 863 -14.03 -78.39 9.14
N VAL A 864 -14.64 -77.21 9.07
CA VAL A 864 -13.95 -75.93 9.24
C VAL A 864 -13.39 -75.83 10.65
N GLU A 865 -12.10 -75.50 10.75
CA GLU A 865 -11.38 -75.23 11.99
C GLU A 865 -11.20 -73.72 12.20
N ILE A 866 -10.87 -73.29 13.43
CA ILE A 866 -10.57 -71.88 13.73
C ILE A 866 -9.40 -71.34 12.89
N THR A 867 -8.48 -72.22 12.53
CA THR A 867 -7.30 -71.94 11.69
C THR A 867 -7.70 -71.59 10.26
N ASP A 868 -8.78 -72.17 9.72
CA ASP A 868 -9.32 -71.82 8.41
C ASP A 868 -9.93 -70.41 8.41
N LEU A 869 -10.62 -70.04 9.49
CA LEU A 869 -11.21 -68.70 9.68
C LEU A 869 -10.14 -67.61 9.80
N THR A 870 -9.11 -67.84 10.61
CA THR A 870 -7.99 -66.90 10.77
C THR A 870 -7.13 -66.82 9.50
N ALA A 871 -6.93 -67.91 8.76
CA ALA A 871 -6.27 -67.88 7.46
C ALA A 871 -7.05 -67.06 6.42
N ALA A 872 -8.38 -67.24 6.35
CA ALA A 872 -9.25 -66.44 5.49
C ALA A 872 -9.23 -64.95 5.87
N GLN A 873 -9.19 -64.64 7.17
CA GLN A 873 -9.03 -63.28 7.69
C GLN A 873 -7.73 -62.62 7.25
N ASN A 874 -6.60 -63.30 7.44
CA ASN A 874 -5.29 -62.79 7.06
C ASN A 874 -5.19 -62.55 5.55
N LEU A 875 -5.72 -63.46 4.73
CA LEU A 875 -5.77 -63.28 3.28
C LEU A 875 -6.64 -62.08 2.87
N THR A 876 -7.79 -61.90 3.51
CA THR A 876 -8.68 -60.75 3.27
C THR A 876 -8.01 -59.43 3.67
N GLN A 877 -7.35 -59.39 4.85
CA GLN A 877 -6.59 -58.23 5.31
C GLN A 877 -5.36 -57.90 4.45
N SER A 878 -4.85 -58.86 3.67
CA SER A 878 -3.70 -58.66 2.79
C SER A 878 -4.02 -57.93 1.47
N ILE A 879 -5.32 -57.71 1.17
CA ILE A 879 -5.76 -57.03 -0.06
C ILE A 879 -5.24 -55.59 -0.06
N PRO A 880 -4.44 -55.17 -1.05
CA PRO A 880 -3.85 -53.84 -1.10
C PRO A 880 -4.84 -52.81 -1.69
N TYR A 881 -4.54 -51.52 -1.54
CA TYR A 881 -5.26 -50.41 -2.18
C TYR A 881 -6.77 -50.34 -1.83
N VAL A 882 -7.15 -50.84 -0.66
CA VAL A 882 -8.53 -50.79 -0.13
C VAL A 882 -8.93 -49.36 0.24
N TYR A 883 -7.98 -48.61 0.79
CA TYR A 883 -8.12 -47.22 1.20
C TYR A 883 -7.07 -46.36 0.50
N ASN A 884 -7.33 -45.06 0.38
CA ASN A 884 -6.32 -44.11 -0.09
C ASN A 884 -5.17 -44.01 0.92
N GLU A 885 -3.94 -43.89 0.41
CA GLU A 885 -2.72 -43.88 1.23
C GLU A 885 -2.62 -42.65 2.13
N MET A 886 -3.10 -41.49 1.67
CA MET A 886 -3.01 -40.22 2.40
C MET A 886 -4.21 -40.00 3.33
N PHE A 887 -5.41 -40.37 2.87
CA PHE A 887 -6.67 -40.23 3.61
C PHE A 887 -7.40 -41.59 3.63
N PRO A 888 -7.17 -42.42 4.66
CA PRO A 888 -7.77 -43.75 4.75
C PRO A 888 -9.31 -43.76 4.67
N GLU A 889 -9.96 -42.63 4.94
CA GLU A 889 -11.41 -42.45 4.83
C GLU A 889 -11.90 -42.37 3.38
N ILE A 890 -11.00 -42.09 2.43
CA ILE A 890 -11.28 -42.15 1.01
C ILE A 890 -11.19 -43.60 0.56
N GLN A 891 -12.30 -44.11 0.04
CA GLN A 891 -12.42 -45.45 -0.51
C GLN A 891 -11.44 -45.64 -1.69
N GLY A 892 -10.59 -46.66 -1.59
CA GLY A 892 -9.69 -47.06 -2.66
C GLY A 892 -10.37 -47.96 -3.68
N MET A 893 -9.64 -48.33 -4.74
CA MET A 893 -10.16 -49.13 -5.86
C MET A 893 -10.70 -50.52 -5.44
N ASN A 894 -10.25 -51.03 -4.30
CA ASN A 894 -10.61 -52.37 -3.81
C ASN A 894 -11.57 -52.36 -2.63
N TYR A 895 -12.08 -51.19 -2.22
CA TYR A 895 -12.95 -51.06 -1.06
C TYR A 895 -14.16 -51.98 -1.13
N THR A 896 -14.95 -51.93 -2.22
CA THR A 896 -16.15 -52.75 -2.39
C THR A 896 -15.85 -54.25 -2.33
N LYS A 897 -14.79 -54.69 -3.01
CA LYS A 897 -14.33 -56.10 -3.02
C LYS A 897 -13.92 -56.56 -1.62
N PHE A 898 -13.22 -55.69 -0.88
CA PHE A 898 -12.78 -55.96 0.48
C PHE A 898 -13.96 -56.04 1.44
N THR A 899 -14.86 -55.05 1.42
CA THR A 899 -16.06 -55.01 2.28
C THR A 899 -16.97 -56.20 2.06
N GLU A 900 -17.14 -56.66 0.82
CA GLU A 900 -17.86 -57.89 0.50
C GLU A 900 -17.28 -59.09 1.26
N LEU A 901 -15.97 -59.32 1.17
CA LEU A 901 -15.30 -60.44 1.84
C LEU A 901 -15.30 -60.30 3.36
N THR A 902 -15.08 -59.09 3.88
CA THR A 902 -15.12 -58.82 5.32
C THR A 902 -16.48 -59.13 5.91
N ASN A 903 -17.58 -58.73 5.25
CA ASN A 903 -18.93 -59.04 5.69
C ASN A 903 -19.20 -60.55 5.72
N ARG A 904 -18.77 -61.27 4.67
CA ARG A 904 -18.90 -62.73 4.61
C ARG A 904 -18.05 -63.43 5.66
N LEU A 905 -16.87 -62.92 5.96
CA LEU A 905 -16.02 -63.46 7.02
C LEU A 905 -16.61 -63.21 8.41
N GLN A 906 -17.21 -62.03 8.65
CA GLN A 906 -17.89 -61.72 9.90
C GLN A 906 -19.08 -62.66 10.14
N GLN A 907 -19.84 -62.98 9.08
CA GLN A 907 -20.90 -63.98 9.12
C GLN A 907 -20.33 -65.39 9.45
N ALA A 908 -19.17 -65.76 8.92
CA ALA A 908 -18.55 -67.05 9.17
C ALA A 908 -18.14 -67.19 10.64
N TRP A 909 -17.51 -66.15 11.20
CA TRP A 909 -17.21 -66.09 12.64
C TRP A 909 -18.48 -66.21 13.49
N SER A 910 -19.56 -65.52 13.12
CA SER A 910 -20.83 -65.62 13.85
C SER A 910 -21.44 -67.02 13.81
N LEU A 911 -21.33 -67.74 12.69
CA LEU A 911 -21.84 -69.12 12.58
C LEU A 911 -20.97 -70.11 13.34
N TYR A 912 -19.65 -69.90 13.35
CA TYR A 912 -18.71 -70.71 14.10
C TYR A 912 -19.00 -70.64 15.61
N ASP A 913 -19.24 -69.43 16.12
CA ASP A 913 -19.64 -69.21 17.52
C ASP A 913 -20.98 -69.86 17.87
N GLN A 914 -21.92 -69.89 16.93
CA GLN A 914 -23.23 -70.54 17.13
C GLN A 914 -23.15 -72.07 17.13
N GLN A 915 -22.21 -72.66 16.39
CA GLN A 915 -22.05 -74.12 16.32
C GLN A 915 -21.35 -74.70 17.55
N ASN A 916 -20.51 -73.91 18.23
CA ASN A 916 -19.79 -74.35 19.42
C ASN A 916 -20.69 -74.27 20.67
N ALA A 917 -20.95 -75.40 21.32
CA ALA A 917 -21.69 -75.42 22.58
C ALA A 917 -20.91 -74.80 23.76
N ILE A 918 -19.58 -74.68 23.63
CA ILE A 918 -18.70 -74.01 24.59
C ILE A 918 -18.67 -72.52 24.27
N THR A 919 -19.07 -71.70 25.23
CA THR A 919 -19.11 -70.25 25.04
C THR A 919 -17.71 -69.66 25.17
N ASN A 920 -17.31 -68.79 24.24
CA ASN A 920 -15.97 -68.18 24.23
C ASN A 920 -14.83 -69.24 24.23
N GLY A 921 -15.05 -70.34 23.52
CA GLY A 921 -14.09 -71.44 23.38
C GLY A 921 -12.81 -71.08 22.64
N ASP A 922 -12.76 -69.92 21.99
CA ASP A 922 -11.64 -69.36 21.22
C ASP A 922 -10.94 -68.19 21.93
N PHE A 923 -11.40 -67.85 23.14
CA PHE A 923 -10.82 -66.81 24.00
C PHE A 923 -10.76 -65.40 23.37
N ARG A 924 -11.52 -65.13 22.30
CA ARG A 924 -11.58 -63.79 21.68
C ARG A 924 -12.14 -62.73 22.64
N ASN A 925 -12.94 -63.14 23.62
CA ASN A 925 -13.46 -62.28 24.70
C ASN A 925 -12.69 -62.50 26.02
N GLU A 926 -11.37 -62.73 25.92
CA GLU A 926 -10.50 -63.05 27.05
C GLU A 926 -11.04 -64.23 27.88
N LEU A 927 -11.10 -64.11 29.20
CA LEU A 927 -11.58 -65.15 30.12
C LEU A 927 -13.09 -65.06 30.40
N SER A 928 -13.84 -64.31 29.59
CA SER A 928 -15.29 -64.20 29.74
C SER A 928 -15.95 -65.58 29.67
N ASN A 929 -16.87 -65.87 30.58
CA ASN A 929 -17.56 -67.17 30.73
C ASN A 929 -16.67 -68.35 31.18
N TRP A 930 -15.42 -68.11 31.57
CA TRP A 930 -14.52 -69.13 32.12
C TRP A 930 -14.26 -68.90 33.61
N ASN A 931 -14.30 -69.96 34.42
CA ASN A 931 -13.84 -69.95 35.81
C ASN A 931 -12.35 -70.27 35.85
N THR A 932 -11.51 -69.33 36.28
CA THR A 932 -10.05 -69.49 36.25
C THR A 932 -9.39 -69.37 37.62
N ALA A 933 -8.28 -70.08 37.78
CA ALA A 933 -7.34 -69.91 38.89
C ALA A 933 -6.42 -68.69 38.66
N SER A 934 -5.83 -68.17 39.73
CA SER A 934 -4.90 -67.03 39.68
C SER A 934 -3.66 -67.36 38.83
N GLY A 935 -3.33 -66.50 37.86
CA GLY A 935 -2.16 -66.64 37.00
C GLY A 935 -2.45 -67.12 35.57
N VAL A 936 -3.65 -67.65 35.30
CA VAL A 936 -4.11 -67.91 33.93
C VAL A 936 -4.42 -66.59 33.22
N ASN A 937 -3.93 -66.42 32.00
CA ASN A 937 -4.25 -65.25 31.16
C ASN A 937 -4.49 -65.65 29.71
N VAL A 938 -5.05 -64.73 28.93
CA VAL A 938 -5.13 -64.85 27.48
C VAL A 938 -4.06 -63.95 26.88
N GLN A 939 -3.25 -64.50 25.98
CA GLN A 939 -2.21 -63.76 25.27
C GLN A 939 -2.54 -63.71 23.79
N LYS A 940 -2.25 -62.57 23.15
CA LYS A 940 -2.43 -62.41 21.71
C LYS A 940 -1.18 -62.92 20.98
N ILE A 941 -1.22 -64.15 20.46
CA ILE A 941 -0.11 -64.79 19.75
C ILE A 941 -0.49 -64.88 18.27
N ASN A 942 0.33 -64.30 17.38
CA ASN A 942 0.06 -64.25 15.92
C ASN A 942 -1.36 -63.76 15.57
N ASN A 943 -1.85 -62.76 16.31
CA ASN A 943 -3.18 -62.17 16.17
C ASN A 943 -4.36 -63.09 16.57
N THR A 944 -4.09 -64.27 17.15
CA THR A 944 -5.08 -65.16 17.78
C THR A 944 -5.05 -65.02 19.30
N SER A 945 -6.21 -65.05 19.95
CA SER A 945 -6.32 -65.11 21.40
C SER A 945 -6.04 -66.54 21.88
N VAL A 946 -5.01 -66.71 22.69
CA VAL A 946 -4.59 -68.02 23.19
C VAL A 946 -4.66 -68.02 24.70
N LEU A 947 -5.38 -68.98 25.28
CA LEU A 947 -5.39 -69.23 26.70
C LEU A 947 -4.03 -69.82 27.12
N VAL A 948 -3.40 -69.20 28.12
CA VAL A 948 -2.11 -69.63 28.66
C VAL A 948 -2.29 -70.06 30.10
N ILE A 949 -2.02 -71.33 30.37
CA ILE A 949 -1.95 -71.91 31.71
C ILE A 949 -0.46 -72.05 32.04
N PRO A 950 0.11 -71.18 32.89
CA PRO A 950 1.55 -71.08 33.02
C PRO A 950 2.18 -72.05 34.02
N ASN A 951 1.39 -72.60 34.95
CA ASN A 951 1.86 -73.45 36.03
C ASN A 951 0.79 -74.49 36.40
N TRP A 952 1.20 -75.50 37.15
CA TRP A 952 0.41 -76.72 37.43
C TRP A 952 -0.77 -76.49 38.37
N ASP A 953 -0.77 -75.38 39.10
CA ASP A 953 -1.89 -74.94 39.95
C ASP A 953 -2.93 -74.10 39.18
N GLY A 954 -2.68 -73.85 37.89
CA GLY A 954 -3.61 -73.21 36.98
C GLY A 954 -4.69 -74.18 36.50
N GLN A 955 -5.95 -73.88 36.82
CA GLN A 955 -7.11 -74.61 36.33
C GLN A 955 -8.11 -73.63 35.69
N VAL A 956 -8.70 -74.04 34.57
CA VAL A 956 -9.73 -73.31 33.85
C VAL A 956 -10.92 -74.23 33.64
N SER A 957 -12.12 -73.78 33.96
CA SER A 957 -13.31 -74.59 33.79
C SER A 957 -14.52 -73.79 33.32
N GLN A 958 -15.41 -74.45 32.58
CA GLN A 958 -16.70 -73.88 32.20
C GLN A 958 -17.78 -74.95 32.35
N GLN A 959 -18.93 -74.55 32.89
CA GLN A 959 -20.13 -75.36 32.94
C GLN A 959 -21.11 -74.82 31.89
N PHE A 960 -21.67 -75.72 31.08
CA PHE A 960 -22.62 -75.36 30.04
C PHE A 960 -23.65 -76.48 29.82
N THR A 961 -24.68 -76.21 29.02
CA THR A 961 -25.80 -77.13 28.78
C THR A 961 -25.75 -77.69 27.38
N VAL A 962 -25.98 -78.99 27.25
CA VAL A 962 -26.03 -79.73 25.99
C VAL A 962 -27.27 -80.64 25.96
N GLN A 963 -27.57 -81.21 24.80
CA GLN A 963 -28.68 -82.15 24.66
C GLN A 963 -28.26 -83.57 25.14
N PRO A 964 -28.93 -84.17 26.13
CA PRO A 964 -28.60 -85.52 26.59
C PRO A 964 -28.77 -86.56 25.47
N ASN A 965 -27.89 -87.57 25.44
CA ASN A 965 -27.82 -88.65 24.45
C ASN A 965 -27.54 -88.18 23.00
N GLN A 966 -27.29 -86.89 22.77
CA GLN A 966 -26.79 -86.40 21.50
C GLN A 966 -25.29 -86.67 21.41
N ARG A 967 -24.82 -87.05 20.22
CA ARG A 967 -23.39 -87.27 20.00
C ARG A 967 -22.69 -85.96 19.71
N TYR A 968 -21.63 -85.67 20.46
CA TYR A 968 -20.78 -84.50 20.28
C TYR A 968 -19.34 -84.93 19.95
N VAL A 969 -18.60 -84.03 19.31
CA VAL A 969 -17.15 -84.10 19.14
C VAL A 969 -16.56 -82.93 19.93
N LEU A 970 -15.74 -83.26 20.93
CA LEU A 970 -14.86 -82.29 21.56
C LEU A 970 -13.61 -82.17 20.68
N ARG A 971 -13.35 -80.98 20.14
CA ARG A 971 -12.17 -80.63 19.35
C ARG A 971 -11.37 -79.58 20.11
N VAL A 972 -10.09 -79.83 20.32
CA VAL A 972 -9.19 -78.94 21.06
C VAL A 972 -7.92 -78.72 20.26
N THR A 973 -7.61 -77.46 20.02
CA THR A 973 -6.36 -77.02 19.37
C THR A 973 -5.47 -76.41 20.44
N ALA A 974 -4.37 -77.10 20.75
CA ALA A 974 -3.50 -76.71 21.85
C ALA A 974 -2.04 -77.09 21.61
N ARG A 975 -1.13 -76.46 22.36
CA ARG A 975 0.31 -76.68 22.35
C ARG A 975 0.83 -76.79 23.77
N LYS A 976 1.63 -77.82 24.03
CA LYS A 976 2.31 -78.01 25.32
C LYS A 976 3.79 -77.68 25.20
N GLU A 977 4.28 -76.78 26.06
CA GLU A 977 5.72 -76.48 26.18
C GLU A 977 6.23 -76.91 27.57
N GLY A 978 7.44 -77.48 27.62
CA GLY A 978 8.04 -78.01 28.85
C GLY A 978 7.71 -79.47 29.15
N VAL A 979 8.36 -80.03 30.17
CA VAL A 979 8.12 -81.41 30.65
C VAL A 979 6.76 -81.48 31.34
N GLY A 980 5.96 -82.52 31.08
CA GLY A 980 4.62 -82.67 31.65
C GLY A 980 3.53 -82.77 30.57
N ASN A 981 2.27 -82.87 31.00
CA ASN A 981 1.10 -82.97 30.11
C ASN A 981 0.08 -81.87 30.39
N GLY A 982 -0.53 -81.34 29.33
CA GLY A 982 -1.76 -80.56 29.37
C GLY A 982 -2.96 -81.48 29.22
N TYR A 983 -4.03 -81.21 29.95
CA TYR A 983 -5.25 -81.99 29.95
C TYR A 983 -6.45 -81.09 29.64
N VAL A 984 -7.30 -81.54 28.73
CA VAL A 984 -8.64 -80.99 28.53
C VAL A 984 -9.64 -82.11 28.75
N SER A 985 -10.38 -82.04 29.85
CA SER A 985 -11.33 -83.07 30.28
C SER A 985 -12.74 -82.55 30.20
N ILE A 986 -13.64 -83.34 29.62
CA ILE A 986 -15.07 -83.07 29.59
C ILE A 986 -15.80 -84.13 30.40
N ARG A 987 -16.72 -83.71 31.27
CA ARG A 987 -17.50 -84.60 32.12
C ARG A 987 -18.96 -84.19 32.22
N ASP A 988 -19.84 -85.17 32.38
CA ASP A 988 -21.25 -84.93 32.68
C ASP A 988 -21.58 -85.19 34.17
N GLY A 989 -22.81 -84.92 34.59
CA GLY A 989 -23.29 -85.18 35.95
C GLY A 989 -23.49 -86.67 36.28
N GLY A 990 -23.34 -87.55 35.29
CA GLY A 990 -23.46 -89.01 35.39
C GLY A 990 -22.13 -89.75 35.56
N ASN A 991 -21.02 -89.03 35.79
CA ASN A 991 -19.64 -89.53 35.85
C ASN A 991 -19.09 -90.09 34.52
N GLN A 992 -19.66 -89.74 33.37
CA GLN A 992 -18.98 -89.96 32.10
C GLN A 992 -17.94 -88.87 31.89
N THR A 993 -16.68 -89.26 31.71
CA THR A 993 -15.56 -88.35 31.52
C THR A 993 -14.72 -88.81 30.34
N GLU A 994 -14.34 -87.87 29.48
CA GLU A 994 -13.37 -88.05 28.41
C GLU A 994 -12.25 -87.00 28.57
N THR A 995 -11.00 -87.39 28.29
CA THR A 995 -9.85 -86.50 28.48
C THR A 995 -8.92 -86.53 27.28
N LEU A 996 -8.67 -85.35 26.70
CA LEU A 996 -7.61 -85.12 25.73
C LEU A 996 -6.32 -84.76 26.47
N THR A 997 -5.25 -85.50 26.17
CA THR A 997 -3.91 -85.27 26.75
C THR A 997 -2.97 -84.72 25.69
N PHE A 998 -2.24 -83.67 26.02
CA PHE A 998 -1.26 -82.98 25.17
C PHE A 998 0.12 -83.04 25.84
N SER A 999 1.13 -83.58 25.16
CA SER A 999 2.50 -83.67 25.65
C SER A 999 3.46 -82.92 24.72
N ALA A 1000 4.64 -82.54 25.22
CA ALA A 1000 5.65 -81.85 24.41
C ALA A 1000 6.15 -82.68 23.20
N SER A 1001 6.02 -84.02 23.24
CA SER A 1001 6.36 -84.89 22.10
C SER A 1001 5.32 -84.92 20.99
N ASP A 1002 4.09 -84.47 21.26
CA ASP A 1002 3.07 -84.37 20.22
C ASP A 1002 3.49 -83.36 19.13
N SER A 1003 4.19 -82.29 19.53
CA SER A 1003 4.76 -81.26 18.65
C SER A 1003 5.90 -81.75 17.74
N ASP A 1004 6.58 -82.86 18.07
CA ASP A 1004 7.71 -83.40 17.30
C ASP A 1004 7.30 -84.39 16.19
N THR A 1005 6.04 -84.81 16.13
CA THR A 1005 5.59 -85.91 15.25
C THR A 1005 5.15 -85.51 13.83
N ASN A 1006 5.14 -84.21 13.49
CA ASN A 1006 4.76 -83.75 12.15
C ASN A 1006 5.77 -84.07 11.02
N ASN A 1007 6.80 -84.90 11.27
CA ASN A 1007 7.83 -85.23 10.28
C ASN A 1007 7.91 -86.70 9.84
N ALA A 1008 6.99 -87.58 10.23
CA ALA A 1008 7.05 -88.98 9.80
C ALA A 1008 5.70 -89.68 9.79
N TYR A 1009 4.95 -89.66 8.67
CA TYR A 1009 4.19 -90.78 8.09
C TYR A 1009 3.51 -90.31 6.80
N ASN A 1010 4.27 -90.22 5.71
CA ASN A 1010 3.73 -90.03 4.36
C ASN A 1010 3.70 -91.41 3.66
N THR A 1011 2.61 -92.17 3.84
CA THR A 1011 2.34 -93.37 3.01
C THR A 1011 1.55 -92.98 1.77
N GLN A 1012 2.14 -93.31 0.63
CA GLN A 1012 1.73 -93.05 -0.74
C GLN A 1012 0.30 -93.45 -1.08
N VAL A 1013 -0.47 -92.52 -1.66
CA VAL A 1013 -1.41 -92.80 -2.76
C VAL A 1013 -1.25 -91.73 -3.85
N SER A 1014 -1.28 -92.22 -5.08
CA SER A 1014 -0.86 -91.61 -6.34
C SER A 1014 -1.62 -90.36 -6.80
N LYS A 1015 -0.82 -89.39 -7.27
CA LYS A 1015 -1.06 -88.36 -8.30
C LYS A 1015 -2.40 -88.40 -9.04
N THR A 1016 -3.18 -87.32 -8.90
CA THR A 1016 -3.77 -86.55 -10.02
C THR A 1016 -4.34 -85.21 -9.51
N ASN A 1017 -4.14 -84.15 -10.31
CA ASN A 1017 -4.53 -82.73 -10.11
C ASN A 1017 -3.62 -81.91 -9.19
N GLY A 1018 -2.63 -81.28 -9.81
CA GLY A 1018 -1.78 -80.27 -9.17
C GLY A 1018 -2.46 -78.91 -9.16
N TYR A 1019 -2.58 -78.34 -7.96
CA TYR A 1019 -2.28 -76.96 -7.58
C TYR A 1019 -2.24 -76.96 -6.04
N ASN A 1020 -1.03 -77.04 -5.47
CA ASN A 1020 -0.77 -77.05 -4.03
C ASN A 1020 -1.25 -75.74 -3.40
N THR A 1021 -2.19 -75.82 -2.46
CA THR A 1021 -2.56 -74.69 -1.58
C THR A 1021 -2.29 -74.98 -0.09
N ASN A 1022 -1.53 -76.02 0.24
CA ASN A 1022 -1.31 -76.45 1.63
C ASN A 1022 0.04 -76.05 2.25
N ASP A 1023 0.90 -75.31 1.54
CA ASP A 1023 2.28 -75.03 2.01
C ASP A 1023 2.49 -73.63 2.63
N MET A 1024 1.45 -72.94 3.12
CA MET A 1024 1.61 -71.56 3.64
C MET A 1024 1.10 -71.27 5.05
N TYR A 1025 0.60 -72.25 5.82
CA TYR A 1025 0.17 -71.99 7.20
C TYR A 1025 0.63 -72.99 8.27
N ASN A 1026 1.30 -74.09 7.93
CA ASN A 1026 1.58 -75.15 8.90
C ASN A 1026 2.98 -75.18 9.52
N ASP A 1027 3.87 -74.23 9.20
CA ASP A 1027 5.29 -74.36 9.57
C ASP A 1027 5.77 -73.57 10.80
N GLN A 1028 4.91 -72.87 11.57
CA GLN A 1028 5.43 -72.01 12.66
C GLN A 1028 4.71 -71.95 14.02
N THR A 1029 3.61 -72.66 14.29
CA THR A 1029 2.94 -72.49 15.60
C THR A 1029 3.04 -73.68 16.56
N GLY A 1030 3.24 -74.90 16.07
CA GLY A 1030 3.42 -76.09 16.92
C GLY A 1030 2.16 -76.54 17.70
N TYR A 1031 0.98 -76.02 17.32
CA TYR A 1031 -0.31 -76.45 17.88
C TYR A 1031 -0.80 -77.71 17.17
N ILE A 1032 -1.45 -78.59 17.92
CA ILE A 1032 -2.06 -79.80 17.41
C ILE A 1032 -3.55 -79.81 17.75
N THR A 1033 -4.37 -80.28 16.81
CA THR A 1033 -5.80 -80.48 17.01
C THR A 1033 -6.06 -81.94 17.40
N LYS A 1034 -6.61 -82.17 18.60
CA LYS A 1034 -7.07 -83.48 19.04
C LYS A 1034 -8.59 -83.49 19.16
N THR A 1035 -9.21 -84.61 18.81
CA THR A 1035 -10.65 -84.80 18.90
C THR A 1035 -11.01 -86.03 19.71
N ILE A 1036 -12.12 -85.96 20.45
CA ILE A 1036 -12.71 -87.09 21.15
C ILE A 1036 -14.22 -87.02 21.08
N LYS A 1037 -14.87 -88.18 20.93
CA LYS A 1037 -16.33 -88.25 20.87
C LYS A 1037 -16.90 -88.36 22.27
N PHE A 1038 -17.92 -87.56 22.55
CA PHE A 1038 -18.56 -87.46 23.85
C PHE A 1038 -20.08 -87.55 23.69
N ILE A 1039 -20.73 -88.39 24.50
CA ILE A 1039 -22.19 -88.57 24.49
C ILE A 1039 -22.65 -88.36 25.93
N PRO A 1040 -23.19 -87.20 26.31
CA PRO A 1040 -23.56 -86.91 27.69
C PRO A 1040 -24.86 -87.63 28.09
N TYR A 1041 -24.92 -88.21 29.29
CA TYR A 1041 -26.14 -88.75 29.87
C TYR A 1041 -27.01 -87.68 30.54
N THR A 1042 -26.41 -86.57 30.97
CA THR A 1042 -27.10 -85.41 31.57
C THR A 1042 -27.02 -84.19 30.67
N ASP A 1043 -27.84 -83.18 30.95
CA ASP A 1043 -27.85 -81.91 30.21
C ASP A 1043 -26.72 -80.96 30.67
N GLN A 1044 -26.25 -81.08 31.92
CA GLN A 1044 -25.11 -80.33 32.43
C GLN A 1044 -23.78 -81.02 32.16
N VAL A 1045 -22.85 -80.28 31.56
CA VAL A 1045 -21.50 -80.72 31.24
C VAL A 1045 -20.49 -79.69 31.75
N TRP A 1046 -19.35 -80.17 32.21
CA TRP A 1046 -18.21 -79.37 32.62
C TRP A 1046 -17.04 -79.70 31.71
N ILE A 1047 -16.36 -78.65 31.25
CA ILE A 1047 -15.03 -78.79 30.66
C ILE A 1047 -14.01 -78.18 31.60
N GLU A 1048 -12.90 -78.89 31.79
CA GLU A 1048 -11.82 -78.52 32.69
C GLU A 1048 -10.49 -78.65 31.96
N MET A 1049 -9.65 -77.63 32.10
CA MET A 1049 -8.34 -77.54 31.48
C MET A 1049 -7.31 -77.30 32.57
N SER A 1050 -6.26 -78.12 32.56
CA SER A 1050 -5.20 -78.07 33.56
C SER A 1050 -3.89 -78.56 32.96
N GLU A 1051 -2.79 -78.35 33.67
CA GLU A 1051 -1.47 -78.80 33.25
C GLU A 1051 -0.70 -79.36 34.45
N THR A 1052 0.29 -80.24 34.24
CA THR A 1052 1.03 -80.86 35.36
C THR A 1052 2.37 -80.22 35.68
N GLU A 1053 3.04 -79.66 34.68
CA GLU A 1053 4.35 -79.00 34.78
C GLU A 1053 4.68 -78.35 33.42
N GLY A 1054 5.21 -77.12 33.42
CA GLY A 1054 5.49 -76.34 32.21
C GLY A 1054 4.35 -75.39 31.81
N MET A 1055 4.28 -75.02 30.52
CA MET A 1055 3.28 -74.08 30.00
C MET A 1055 2.30 -74.79 29.06
N PHE A 1056 1.01 -74.53 29.16
CA PHE A 1056 0.00 -75.07 28.25
C PHE A 1056 -0.77 -73.94 27.55
N TYR A 1057 -0.74 -73.95 26.23
CA TYR A 1057 -1.33 -72.93 25.36
C TYR A 1057 -2.51 -73.55 24.62
N ILE A 1058 -3.69 -72.94 24.70
CA ILE A 1058 -4.92 -73.47 24.11
C ILE A 1058 -5.51 -72.40 23.21
N GLU A 1059 -5.59 -72.69 21.92
CA GLU A 1059 -6.09 -71.78 20.88
C GLU A 1059 -7.61 -71.88 20.74
N SER A 1060 -8.15 -73.10 20.71
CA SER A 1060 -9.60 -73.31 20.70
C SER A 1060 -10.01 -74.57 21.45
N VAL A 1061 -11.23 -74.51 22.01
CA VAL A 1061 -11.93 -75.63 22.64
C VAL A 1061 -13.37 -75.60 22.15
N GLU A 1062 -13.75 -76.66 21.45
CA GLU A 1062 -14.99 -76.70 20.69
C GLU A 1062 -15.76 -77.98 21.00
N LEU A 1063 -17.04 -77.85 21.33
CA LEU A 1063 -17.95 -78.98 21.42
C LEU A 1063 -19.06 -78.82 20.39
N ILE A 1064 -18.97 -79.61 19.32
CA ILE A 1064 -19.87 -79.54 18.17
C ILE A 1064 -20.69 -80.83 18.05
N VAL A 1065 -21.89 -80.76 17.49
CA VAL A 1065 -22.74 -81.94 17.26
C VAL A 1065 -22.10 -82.83 16.18
N ASP A 1066 -21.97 -84.15 16.43
CA ASP A 1066 -21.44 -85.13 15.47
C ASP A 1066 -22.52 -85.44 14.42
N VAL A 1067 -22.51 -84.71 13.30
CA VAL A 1067 -23.43 -84.90 12.17
C VAL A 1067 -22.83 -85.97 11.25
N VAL A 1068 -23.27 -87.23 11.39
CA VAL A 1068 -22.97 -88.32 10.45
C VAL A 1068 -24.10 -88.47 9.46
#